data_AF-H8KWG3-F1
#
_entry.id   AF-H8KWG3-F1
#
_cell.length_a   1.000
_cell.length_b   1.000
_cell.length_c   1.000
_cell.angle_alpha   90.00
_cell.angle_beta   90.00
_cell.angle_gamma   90.00
#
_symmetry.space_group_name_H-M   'P 1'
#
loop_
_entity.id
_entity.type
_entity.pdbx_description
1 polymer ?
#
loop_
_entity_poly.entity_id
_entity_poly.type
_entity_poly.pdbx_seq_one_letter_code
_entity_poly.pdbx_strand_id
1 'polypeptide(L)'
;MKKLILPLVFSALALTSFAQSTSKGLSGYYKSSFSEVNFQLFLFENQRFQLSLNQQEHQSDIKGVFTLKNDTLRFSTDNVFDRFVVNQKMTTNEVPVTKIAIVLGEEDTYYADYIQLMIGDKYDKEKLKAVSTFEKKDSVYYFSQKINADDHLFIVNSLGGSKSYVYDYALNNQINELYIGQNRGDILDVFNQLYAYKGKEANEIVITDGRSPLSFFFIRSIEKADDKKAEPTFVKPVKSGFTTLTKQSLFLDSTFEYNYSDAAVADTVAAAYDYSADSISVFTDYSKALTEAKNTGKYLVMYYEPKDCSGCTSTINEVLREAKSAYSYIAGSVNKSYVFYQVPEADKNRFKKYTIKKFPAMVILTPQEELLYYGYGPDNKTQLDKVFTYYTDFVNNLKMQQVNVVLPARVEKSGYSEPELVNYLKESALVKSEQYADATTPAYDGYHAESAKKDLNNFSSPLETAYDTLRVVHYLDTLIAKYKLNSPPDTATVNLIAEVMINTDETYCPLMTSQYIASVDGQMKVSPAMQYLLKNYAELKNYQYKTSADSYYDDEGRSLYEIISERIKRALYAAETEEGQRKMLAFQQEFIRQTPEVEHFETPVLINNLNFYAGKLSLQPMFEEVAINYCEAIAKNPEAVRGIVDGVYTKLASFQKKAFDVSLSDNHYAILGEYCNSEKGDKACFDQVMAATLNTAAWSFFENKVNDELLKKALNWSKSSLVLEKNNPYYLDTYAHLLYRLGNKVEALKQQQLAVAKAADKKSGYYIQEDMLSNMKGDLQKMKAGTL
;
A
#
# COMPACT_ATOMS: atom_id res chain seq x y z
N MET A 1 17.23 -76.87 -8.40
CA MET A 1 17.27 -76.11 -7.12
C MET A 1 18.03 -74.80 -7.35
N LYS A 2 17.37 -73.66 -7.08
CA LYS A 2 17.87 -72.31 -6.72
C LYS A 2 19.01 -71.67 -7.57
N LYS A 3 18.67 -70.68 -8.41
CA LYS A 3 18.83 -69.18 -8.26
C LYS A 3 20.12 -68.67 -8.95
N LEU A 4 20.00 -67.94 -10.08
CA LEU A 4 20.04 -66.47 -10.25
C LEU A 4 21.44 -65.89 -9.93
N ILE A 5 22.16 -65.20 -10.83
CA ILE A 5 21.98 -63.79 -11.23
C ILE A 5 22.86 -63.47 -12.48
N LEU A 6 22.29 -62.73 -13.43
CA LEU A 6 22.97 -61.88 -14.42
C LEU A 6 22.97 -60.43 -13.88
N PRO A 7 23.94 -59.57 -14.22
CA PRO A 7 23.55 -58.31 -14.88
C PRO A 7 24.48 -57.96 -16.06
N LEU A 8 23.91 -57.66 -17.23
CA LEU A 8 23.58 -56.32 -17.73
C LEU A 8 24.81 -55.46 -18.08
N VAL A 9 25.04 -55.38 -19.39
CA VAL A 9 25.85 -54.35 -20.05
C VAL A 9 25.07 -53.04 -19.98
N PHE A 10 25.52 -52.13 -19.11
CA PHE A 10 25.08 -50.73 -19.12
C PHE A 10 25.88 -49.99 -20.20
N SER A 11 25.18 -49.50 -21.22
CA SER A 11 25.63 -48.40 -22.06
C SER A 11 25.81 -47.19 -21.14
N ALA A 12 27.05 -46.83 -20.83
CA ALA A 12 27.36 -45.61 -20.12
C ALA A 12 26.96 -44.42 -21.01
N LEU A 13 25.81 -43.81 -20.72
CA LEU A 13 25.58 -42.41 -21.04
C LEU A 13 26.72 -41.63 -20.38
N ALA A 14 27.66 -41.17 -21.20
CA ALA A 14 28.76 -40.34 -20.77
C ALA A 14 28.18 -39.02 -20.24
N LEU A 15 28.01 -38.93 -18.92
CA LEU A 15 27.92 -37.66 -18.21
C LEU A 15 29.28 -36.99 -18.33
N THR A 16 29.48 -36.20 -19.38
CA THR A 16 30.70 -35.39 -19.53
C THR A 16 30.66 -34.28 -18.50
N SER A 17 31.56 -34.34 -17.51
CA SER A 17 31.86 -33.25 -16.59
C SER A 17 32.55 -32.10 -17.35
N PHE A 18 32.44 -30.86 -16.85
CA PHE A 18 33.23 -29.76 -17.42
C PHE A 18 34.72 -30.04 -17.29
N ALA A 19 35.12 -30.79 -16.26
CA ALA A 19 36.51 -31.21 -16.03
C ALA A 19 37.13 -32.05 -17.16
N GLN A 20 36.34 -32.69 -18.03
CA GLN A 20 36.85 -33.43 -19.19
C GLN A 20 37.04 -32.57 -20.46
N SER A 21 36.53 -31.34 -20.48
CA SER A 21 36.76 -30.39 -21.57
C SER A 21 37.80 -29.33 -21.16
N THR A 22 38.89 -29.21 -21.91
CA THR A 22 39.67 -27.96 -21.93
C THR A 22 38.71 -26.79 -22.21
N SER A 23 38.97 -25.60 -21.66
CA SER A 23 38.14 -24.38 -21.79
C SER A 23 37.61 -24.09 -23.21
N LYS A 24 38.26 -24.62 -24.26
CA LYS A 24 37.79 -24.66 -25.65
C LYS A 24 36.36 -25.16 -25.88
N GLY A 25 35.76 -25.94 -24.97
CA GLY A 25 34.38 -26.45 -25.13
C GLY A 25 33.27 -25.55 -24.56
N LEU A 26 33.63 -24.53 -23.76
CA LEU A 26 32.71 -23.64 -23.05
C LEU A 26 32.54 -22.28 -23.74
N SER A 27 33.51 -21.89 -24.55
CA SER A 27 33.51 -20.64 -25.29
C SER A 27 32.34 -20.59 -26.26
N GLY A 28 31.56 -19.51 -26.20
CA GLY A 28 30.35 -19.42 -27.00
C GLY A 28 29.49 -18.23 -26.64
N TYR A 29 28.55 -17.96 -27.52
CA TYR A 29 27.46 -17.03 -27.31
C TYR A 29 26.23 -17.80 -26.84
N TYR A 30 25.71 -17.40 -25.68
CA TYR A 30 24.53 -17.98 -25.06
C TYR A 30 23.46 -16.89 -24.88
N LYS A 31 22.20 -17.31 -24.91
CA LYS A 31 21.06 -16.43 -24.64
C LYS A 31 20.18 -17.00 -23.54
N SER A 32 19.59 -16.08 -22.80
CA SER A 32 18.39 -16.33 -22.01
C SER A 32 17.42 -15.19 -22.29
N SER A 33 16.14 -15.48 -22.31
CA SER A 33 15.11 -14.45 -22.42
C SER A 33 14.11 -14.72 -21.32
N PHE A 34 13.81 -13.68 -20.55
CA PHE A 34 12.78 -13.73 -19.54
C PHE A 34 11.93 -12.46 -19.64
N SER A 35 10.65 -12.63 -20.02
CA SER A 35 9.75 -11.52 -20.31
C SER A 35 10.35 -10.55 -21.36
N GLU A 36 10.30 -9.24 -21.13
CA GLU A 36 10.91 -8.20 -21.99
C GLU A 36 12.44 -8.09 -21.85
N VAL A 37 13.03 -8.87 -20.93
CA VAL A 37 14.45 -8.81 -20.61
C VAL A 37 15.22 -9.87 -21.41
N ASN A 38 16.14 -9.42 -22.25
CA ASN A 38 16.99 -10.28 -23.06
C ASN A 38 18.42 -10.31 -22.51
N PHE A 39 18.83 -11.48 -22.03
CA PHE A 39 20.17 -11.74 -21.54
C PHE A 39 21.06 -12.33 -22.63
N GLN A 40 22.27 -11.80 -22.73
CA GLN A 40 23.28 -12.24 -23.67
C GLN A 40 24.57 -12.52 -22.94
N LEU A 41 25.02 -13.76 -22.96
CA LEU A 41 26.26 -14.17 -22.32
C LEU A 41 27.29 -14.55 -23.38
N PHE A 42 28.43 -13.92 -23.34
CA PHE A 42 29.59 -14.25 -24.15
C PHE A 42 30.67 -14.84 -23.23
N LEU A 43 31.06 -16.08 -23.49
CA LEU A 43 32.21 -16.73 -22.86
C LEU A 43 33.35 -16.82 -23.87
N PHE A 44 34.48 -16.18 -23.56
CA PHE A 44 35.62 -16.08 -24.46
C PHE A 44 36.71 -17.12 -24.13
N GLU A 45 37.49 -17.52 -25.14
CA GLU A 45 38.58 -18.50 -24.96
C GLU A 45 39.66 -18.03 -23.98
N ASN A 46 39.84 -16.73 -23.83
CA ASN A 46 40.78 -16.11 -22.89
C ASN A 46 40.23 -16.03 -21.45
N GLN A 47 39.18 -16.80 -21.12
CA GLN A 47 38.54 -16.83 -19.79
C GLN A 47 37.90 -15.51 -19.36
N ARG A 48 37.58 -14.65 -20.32
CA ARG A 48 36.80 -13.43 -20.08
C ARG A 48 35.34 -13.66 -20.41
N PHE A 49 34.47 -12.85 -19.83
CA PHE A 49 33.04 -12.87 -20.17
C PHE A 49 32.48 -11.46 -20.34
N GLN A 50 31.38 -11.38 -21.08
CA GLN A 50 30.43 -10.28 -21.01
C GLN A 50 29.03 -10.86 -20.80
N LEU A 51 28.30 -10.31 -19.82
CA LEU A 51 26.89 -10.55 -19.61
C LEU A 51 26.14 -9.24 -19.86
N SER A 52 25.31 -9.20 -20.90
CA SER A 52 24.44 -8.08 -21.20
C SER A 52 23.00 -8.35 -20.81
N LEU A 53 22.34 -7.36 -20.22
CA LEU A 53 20.91 -7.29 -20.02
C LEU A 53 20.36 -6.19 -20.92
N ASN A 54 19.33 -6.52 -21.70
CA ASN A 54 18.61 -5.55 -22.52
C ASN A 54 17.14 -5.56 -22.11
N GLN A 55 16.62 -4.41 -21.69
CA GLN A 55 15.22 -4.20 -21.38
C GLN A 55 14.80 -2.86 -21.99
N GLN A 56 13.88 -2.89 -22.97
CA GLN A 56 13.42 -1.70 -23.69
C GLN A 56 14.60 -0.82 -24.20
N GLU A 57 14.70 0.45 -23.77
CA GLU A 57 15.79 1.38 -24.13
C GLU A 57 17.03 1.28 -23.23
N HIS A 58 17.00 0.43 -22.19
CA HIS A 58 18.09 0.27 -21.23
C HIS A 58 18.91 -0.99 -21.54
N GLN A 59 20.21 -0.79 -21.75
CA GLN A 59 21.21 -1.85 -21.88
C GLN A 59 22.28 -1.69 -20.81
N SER A 60 22.51 -2.76 -20.03
CA SER A 60 23.60 -2.83 -19.06
C SER A 60 24.51 -4.03 -19.34
N ASP A 61 25.82 -3.83 -19.17
CA ASP A 61 26.86 -4.81 -19.49
C ASP A 61 27.78 -5.02 -18.29
N ILE A 62 27.92 -6.28 -17.87
CA ILE A 62 28.95 -6.70 -16.93
C ILE A 62 30.04 -7.47 -17.66
N LYS A 63 31.29 -7.11 -17.37
CA LYS A 63 32.46 -7.78 -17.89
C LYS A 63 33.35 -8.26 -16.77
N GLY A 64 34.15 -9.28 -17.06
CA GLY A 64 35.05 -9.84 -16.07
C GLY A 64 35.80 -11.07 -16.55
N VAL A 65 36.28 -11.84 -15.59
CA VAL A 65 36.95 -13.12 -15.78
C VAL A 65 36.13 -14.24 -15.17
N PHE A 66 36.25 -15.45 -15.72
CA PHE A 66 35.67 -16.63 -15.11
C PHE A 66 36.71 -17.73 -14.93
N THR A 67 36.55 -18.55 -13.90
CA THR A 67 37.44 -19.69 -13.61
C THR A 67 36.62 -20.95 -13.38
N LEU A 68 37.14 -22.10 -13.81
CA LEU A 68 36.51 -23.40 -13.56
C LEU A 68 37.10 -24.04 -12.29
N LYS A 69 36.25 -24.37 -11.32
CA LYS A 69 36.64 -25.10 -10.10
C LYS A 69 35.56 -26.13 -9.76
N ASN A 70 35.93 -27.42 -9.71
CA ASN A 70 35.03 -28.54 -9.36
C ASN A 70 33.69 -28.51 -10.14
N ASP A 71 33.75 -28.48 -11.47
CA ASP A 71 32.58 -28.39 -12.38
C ASP A 71 31.68 -27.16 -12.18
N THR A 72 32.17 -26.14 -11.48
CA THR A 72 31.49 -24.85 -11.31
C THR A 72 32.32 -23.75 -11.95
N LEU A 73 31.70 -22.94 -12.82
CA LEU A 73 32.27 -21.69 -13.28
C LEU A 73 32.05 -20.63 -12.21
N ARG A 74 33.10 -19.88 -11.89
CA ARG A 74 33.06 -18.75 -10.97
C ARG A 74 33.41 -17.49 -11.73
N PHE A 75 32.51 -16.53 -11.74
CA PHE A 75 32.67 -15.25 -12.42
C PHE A 75 33.11 -14.20 -11.41
N SER A 76 34.07 -13.38 -11.83
CA SER A 76 34.56 -12.21 -11.11
C SER A 76 34.51 -11.02 -12.05
N THR A 77 33.82 -9.96 -11.64
CA THR A 77 33.63 -8.76 -12.46
C THR A 77 34.91 -7.90 -12.52
N ASP A 78 35.11 -7.15 -13.60
CA ASP A 78 36.21 -6.19 -13.71
C ASP A 78 36.04 -5.00 -12.74
N ASN A 79 34.78 -4.63 -12.47
CA ASN A 79 34.42 -3.64 -11.47
C ASN A 79 33.77 -4.34 -10.28
N VAL A 80 34.39 -4.26 -9.10
CA VAL A 80 33.75 -4.69 -7.86
C VAL A 80 32.66 -3.66 -7.52
N PHE A 81 31.41 -4.10 -7.43
CA PHE A 81 30.35 -3.22 -6.98
C PHE A 81 30.53 -2.91 -5.50
N ASP A 82 30.74 -1.62 -5.25
CA ASP A 82 30.65 -1.06 -3.93
C ASP A 82 29.47 -0.10 -3.86
N ARG A 83 28.63 -0.28 -2.83
CA ARG A 83 27.42 0.54 -2.65
C ARG A 83 27.75 2.01 -2.47
N PHE A 84 28.93 2.30 -1.92
CA PHE A 84 29.43 3.66 -1.78
C PHE A 84 30.65 3.88 -2.67
N VAL A 85 30.65 4.99 -3.37
CA VAL A 85 31.83 5.58 -4.01
C VAL A 85 32.37 6.63 -3.05
N VAL A 86 33.46 6.29 -2.37
CA VAL A 86 34.12 7.19 -1.42
C VAL A 86 35.38 7.75 -2.05
N ASN A 87 35.44 9.07 -2.20
CA ASN A 87 36.64 9.76 -2.66
C ASN A 87 37.16 10.67 -1.56
N GLN A 88 38.47 10.69 -1.35
CA GLN A 88 39.13 11.62 -0.43
C GLN A 88 39.92 12.67 -1.20
N LYS A 89 40.08 13.82 -0.57
CA LYS A 89 41.02 14.85 -0.98
C LYS A 89 41.89 15.20 0.22
N MET A 90 43.18 15.33 -0.05
CA MET A 90 44.19 15.58 0.97
C MET A 90 44.52 17.07 1.01
N THR A 91 44.86 17.56 2.20
CA THR A 91 45.49 18.88 2.34
C THR A 91 46.96 18.82 1.96
N THR A 92 47.51 19.95 1.51
CA THR A 92 48.96 20.11 1.31
C THR A 92 49.70 20.46 2.60
N ASN A 93 48.97 20.70 3.70
CA ASN A 93 49.56 21.00 5.00
C ASN A 93 49.88 19.70 5.76
N GLU A 94 51.09 19.60 6.31
CA GLU A 94 51.51 18.44 7.13
C GLU A 94 50.81 18.34 8.50
N VAL A 95 49.86 19.24 8.78
CA VAL A 95 49.14 19.29 10.06
C VAL A 95 47.83 18.49 9.96
N PRO A 96 47.55 17.57 10.90
CA PRO A 96 46.29 16.84 10.94
C PRO A 96 45.08 17.77 10.97
N VAL A 97 44.14 17.54 10.07
CA VAL A 97 42.90 18.32 9.99
C VAL A 97 41.94 17.86 11.09
N THR A 98 41.40 18.80 11.86
CA THR A 98 40.45 18.51 12.96
C THR A 98 38.99 18.67 12.56
N LYS A 99 38.73 19.16 11.33
CA LYS A 99 37.40 19.38 10.75
C LYS A 99 37.40 19.02 9.27
N ILE A 100 36.74 17.92 8.92
CA ILE A 100 36.65 17.40 7.54
C ILE A 100 35.35 17.87 6.90
N ALA A 101 35.42 18.30 5.63
CA ALA A 101 34.23 18.52 4.81
C ALA A 101 33.71 17.20 4.23
N ILE A 102 32.43 16.89 4.42
CA ILE A 102 31.71 15.76 3.83
C ILE A 102 30.76 16.31 2.77
N VAL A 103 30.97 15.89 1.53
CA VAL A 103 30.15 16.24 0.37
C VAL A 103 29.40 14.99 -0.07
N LEU A 104 28.08 15.03 -0.03
CA LEU A 104 27.26 13.97 -0.59
C LEU A 104 27.07 14.18 -2.10
N GLY A 105 26.87 13.08 -2.85
CA GLY A 105 26.38 13.16 -4.22
C GLY A 105 25.07 13.95 -4.30
N GLU A 106 24.85 14.67 -5.40
CA GLU A 106 23.70 15.60 -5.55
C GLU A 106 22.36 14.90 -5.27
N GLU A 107 22.16 13.72 -5.84
CA GLU A 107 20.98 12.86 -5.64
C GLU A 107 20.93 12.16 -4.27
N ASP A 108 22.02 12.20 -3.49
CA ASP A 108 22.14 11.54 -2.19
C ASP A 108 21.91 12.48 -1.01
N THR A 109 21.81 13.79 -1.26
CA THR A 109 21.54 14.80 -0.23
C THR A 109 20.21 14.56 0.50
N TYR A 110 19.20 13.99 -0.17
CA TYR A 110 17.92 13.58 0.42
C TYR A 110 18.09 12.43 1.44
N TYR A 111 19.17 11.64 1.34
CA TYR A 111 19.38 10.47 2.17
C TYR A 111 20.35 10.71 3.34
N ALA A 112 20.67 11.97 3.65
CA ALA A 112 21.61 12.32 4.72
C ALA A 112 21.21 11.78 6.11
N ASP A 113 19.91 11.59 6.37
CA ASP A 113 19.41 10.98 7.61
C ASP A 113 19.69 9.47 7.70
N TYR A 114 19.86 8.82 6.55
CA TYR A 114 20.01 7.37 6.46
C TYR A 114 21.46 6.93 6.25
N ILE A 115 22.37 7.85 5.92
CA ILE A 115 23.80 7.58 5.85
C ILE A 115 24.39 7.90 7.23
N GLN A 116 24.88 6.89 7.93
CA GLN A 116 25.53 7.03 9.22
C GLN A 116 27.04 6.79 9.07
N LEU A 117 27.83 7.66 9.68
CA LEU A 117 29.30 7.61 9.61
C LEU A 117 29.92 7.52 11.00
N MET A 118 31.04 6.82 11.07
CA MET A 118 31.98 6.86 12.18
C MET A 118 33.41 6.92 11.64
N ILE A 119 34.28 7.67 12.33
CA ILE A 119 35.73 7.60 12.12
C ILE A 119 36.42 7.08 13.38
N GLY A 120 37.29 6.08 13.26
CA GLY A 120 38.12 5.59 14.35
C GLY A 120 39.00 4.40 13.98
N ASP A 121 39.84 3.97 14.92
CA ASP A 121 40.75 2.81 14.80
C ASP A 121 40.00 1.47 14.73
N LYS A 122 38.76 1.43 15.24
CA LYS A 122 37.85 0.28 15.18
C LYS A 122 36.40 0.73 15.10
N TYR A 123 35.56 -0.13 14.54
CA TYR A 123 34.12 0.08 14.51
C TYR A 123 33.50 0.05 15.91
N ASP A 124 32.60 0.99 16.19
CA ASP A 124 31.86 1.16 17.44
C ASP A 124 30.50 1.79 17.13
N LYS A 125 29.43 0.98 17.18
CA LYS A 125 28.08 1.39 16.80
C LYS A 125 27.59 2.64 17.54
N GLU A 126 27.94 2.78 18.82
CA GLU A 126 27.50 3.91 19.66
C GLU A 126 28.09 5.26 19.20
N LYS A 127 29.11 5.23 18.32
CA LYS A 127 29.75 6.41 17.74
C LYS A 127 29.26 6.72 16.32
N LEU A 128 28.41 5.89 15.73
CA LEU A 128 27.77 6.19 14.46
C LEU A 128 26.86 7.41 14.60
N LYS A 129 26.95 8.31 13.63
CA LYS A 129 26.10 9.50 13.56
C LYS A 129 25.56 9.68 12.15
N ALA A 130 24.28 9.97 12.04
CA ALA A 130 23.68 10.33 10.76
C ALA A 130 24.32 11.61 10.21
N VAL A 131 24.62 11.64 8.92
CA VAL A 131 25.29 12.78 8.27
C VAL A 131 24.48 14.06 8.45
N SER A 132 23.16 13.97 8.46
CA SER A 132 22.25 15.09 8.73
C SER A 132 22.45 15.78 10.08
N THR A 133 23.04 15.11 11.06
CA THR A 133 23.32 15.67 12.40
C THR A 133 24.59 16.51 12.45
N PHE A 134 25.40 16.51 11.39
CA PHE A 134 26.64 17.27 11.33
C PHE A 134 26.38 18.76 11.04
N GLU A 135 27.35 19.61 11.41
CA GLU A 135 27.29 21.03 11.08
C GLU A 135 27.21 21.19 9.56
N LYS A 136 26.17 21.87 9.06
CA LYS A 136 25.94 22.06 7.63
C LYS A 136 26.12 23.52 7.24
N LYS A 137 26.87 23.77 6.18
CA LYS A 137 26.94 25.06 5.50
C LYS A 137 26.77 24.82 4.00
N ASP A 138 25.77 25.47 3.41
CA ASP A 138 25.34 25.23 2.03
C ASP A 138 25.03 23.72 1.81
N SER A 139 25.68 23.08 0.83
CA SER A 139 25.53 21.63 0.55
C SER A 139 26.64 20.77 1.14
N VAL A 140 27.43 21.30 2.09
CA VAL A 140 28.58 20.62 2.70
C VAL A 140 28.34 20.40 4.20
N TYR A 141 28.57 19.16 4.65
CA TYR A 141 28.50 18.76 6.05
C TYR A 141 29.91 18.75 6.65
N TYR A 142 30.06 19.03 7.94
CA TYR A 142 31.37 19.08 8.58
C TYR A 142 31.47 18.14 9.76
N PHE A 143 32.43 17.22 9.69
CA PHE A 143 32.75 16.28 10.76
C PHE A 143 33.98 16.75 11.53
N SER A 144 33.80 17.13 12.80
CA SER A 144 34.87 17.67 13.64
C SER A 144 35.48 16.61 14.55
N GLN A 145 36.54 15.96 14.08
CA GLN A 145 37.34 14.99 14.83
C GLN A 145 38.79 15.03 14.34
N LYS A 146 39.75 14.84 15.25
CA LYS A 146 41.16 14.64 14.89
C LYS A 146 41.33 13.24 14.27
N ILE A 147 41.97 13.19 13.11
CA ILE A 147 42.23 11.94 12.36
C ILE A 147 43.65 11.47 12.60
N ASN A 148 43.81 10.19 12.93
CA ASN A 148 45.10 9.52 13.07
C ASN A 148 45.43 8.71 11.80
N ALA A 149 46.69 8.28 11.67
CA ALA A 149 47.17 7.56 10.48
C ALA A 149 46.52 6.19 10.27
N ASP A 150 45.94 5.62 11.32
CA ASP A 150 45.31 4.29 11.33
C ASP A 150 43.79 4.37 11.52
N ASP A 151 43.19 5.56 11.40
CA ASP A 151 41.74 5.71 11.50
C ASP A 151 41.07 5.22 10.21
N HIS A 152 39.91 4.60 10.36
CA HIS A 152 39.06 4.12 9.29
C HIS A 152 37.75 4.93 9.25
N LEU A 153 37.16 5.04 8.06
CA LEU A 153 35.80 5.50 7.85
C LEU A 153 34.87 4.29 7.77
N PHE A 154 33.92 4.22 8.69
CA PHE A 154 32.84 3.25 8.67
C PHE A 154 31.55 3.93 8.20
N ILE A 155 30.90 3.34 7.19
CA ILE A 155 29.64 3.82 6.62
C ILE A 155 28.55 2.77 6.80
N VAL A 156 27.37 3.19 7.25
CA VAL A 156 26.17 2.36 7.37
C VAL A 156 25.00 3.05 6.68
N ASN A 157 24.18 2.30 5.94
CA ASN A 157 22.93 2.79 5.35
C ASN A 157 21.73 2.22 6.11
N SER A 158 20.92 3.06 6.75
CA SER A 158 19.78 2.68 7.59
C SER A 158 18.40 2.81 6.92
N LEU A 159 18.33 2.99 5.59
CA LEU A 159 17.05 3.02 4.88
C LEU A 159 16.26 1.70 5.07
N GLY A 160 15.07 1.81 5.65
CA GLY A 160 14.05 0.75 5.63
C GLY A 160 14.16 -0.33 6.71
N GLY A 161 14.81 -0.06 7.85
CA GLY A 161 14.75 -0.94 9.04
C GLY A 161 15.30 -2.36 8.83
N SER A 162 16.13 -2.60 7.82
CA SER A 162 16.69 -3.91 7.48
C SER A 162 18.18 -4.04 7.87
N LYS A 163 18.68 -5.28 7.96
CA LYS A 163 20.09 -5.62 8.24
C LYS A 163 21.04 -4.72 7.45
N SER A 164 21.78 -3.87 8.15
CA SER A 164 22.67 -2.88 7.52
C SER A 164 24.12 -3.37 7.55
N TYR A 165 24.77 -3.38 6.39
CA TYR A 165 26.20 -3.68 6.30
C TYR A 165 27.04 -2.48 6.72
N VAL A 166 28.15 -2.76 7.39
CA VAL A 166 29.18 -1.78 7.72
C VAL A 166 30.25 -1.83 6.63
N TYR A 167 30.45 -0.70 5.94
CA TYR A 167 31.44 -0.52 4.89
C TYR A 167 32.66 0.18 5.49
N ASP A 168 33.83 -0.44 5.37
CA ASP A 168 35.07 -0.03 6.02
C ASP A 168 36.11 0.48 5.00
N TYR A 169 36.57 1.72 5.18
CA TYR A 169 37.57 2.37 4.32
C TYR A 169 38.73 2.91 5.17
N ALA A 170 39.96 2.52 4.85
CA ALA A 170 41.15 3.13 5.47
C ALA A 170 41.26 4.61 5.06
N LEU A 171 41.50 5.50 6.03
CA LEU A 171 41.66 6.94 5.79
C LEU A 171 43.12 7.37 5.81
N ASN A 172 43.42 8.45 5.09
CA ASN A 172 44.68 9.16 5.23
C ASN A 172 44.55 10.26 6.31
N ASN A 173 45.55 10.42 7.18
CA ASN A 173 45.54 11.44 8.25
C ASN A 173 45.63 12.90 7.75
N GLN A 174 45.96 13.12 6.48
CA GLN A 174 45.96 14.41 5.81
C GLN A 174 44.65 14.71 5.08
N ILE A 175 43.59 13.95 5.33
CA ILE A 175 42.30 14.18 4.69
C ILE A 175 41.67 15.51 5.11
N ASN A 176 41.18 16.28 4.13
CA ASN A 176 40.43 17.52 4.38
C ASN A 176 38.99 17.47 3.88
N GLU A 177 38.71 16.65 2.87
CA GLU A 177 37.41 16.57 2.22
C GLU A 177 37.12 15.11 1.80
N LEU A 178 35.93 14.63 2.14
CA LEU A 178 35.37 13.35 1.72
C LEU A 178 34.18 13.62 0.80
N TYR A 179 34.18 12.98 -0.36
CA TYR A 179 33.01 12.86 -1.21
C TYR A 179 32.43 11.45 -1.06
N ILE A 180 31.14 11.36 -0.75
CA ILE A 180 30.42 10.09 -0.61
C ILE A 180 29.24 10.11 -1.57
N GLY A 181 29.30 9.27 -2.59
CA GLY A 181 28.16 8.98 -3.47
C GLY A 181 27.68 7.55 -3.25
N GLN A 182 26.40 7.29 -3.48
CA GLN A 182 25.88 5.93 -3.56
C GLN A 182 25.93 5.43 -4.99
N ASN A 183 26.51 4.25 -5.19
CA ASN A 183 26.34 3.52 -6.42
C ASN A 183 25.00 2.78 -6.35
N ARG A 184 23.97 3.37 -6.96
CA ARG A 184 22.70 2.69 -7.24
C ARG A 184 22.92 1.85 -8.49
N GLY A 185 23.70 0.79 -8.34
CA GLY A 185 24.10 -0.05 -9.47
C GLY A 185 22.88 -0.58 -10.22
N ASP A 186 23.08 -0.90 -11.50
CA ASP A 186 22.09 -1.64 -12.26
C ASP A 186 21.84 -3.00 -11.58
N ILE A 187 20.70 -3.65 -11.86
CA ILE A 187 20.31 -4.97 -11.30
C ILE A 187 21.46 -5.98 -11.30
N LEU A 188 22.35 -5.92 -12.29
CA LEU A 188 23.48 -6.82 -12.42
C LEU A 188 24.67 -6.48 -11.52
N ASP A 189 24.90 -5.21 -11.18
CA ASP A 189 26.10 -4.76 -10.48
C ASP A 189 26.17 -5.32 -9.05
N VAL A 190 25.02 -5.61 -8.43
CA VAL A 190 24.96 -6.18 -7.07
C VAL A 190 25.61 -7.58 -6.98
N PHE A 191 25.87 -8.25 -8.11
CA PHE A 191 26.44 -9.60 -8.16
C PHE A 191 27.98 -9.60 -8.26
N ASN A 192 28.65 -9.36 -7.13
CA ASN A 192 30.11 -9.38 -7.04
C ASN A 192 30.75 -10.75 -7.39
N GLN A 193 29.98 -11.85 -7.28
CA GLN A 193 30.38 -13.18 -7.75
C GLN A 193 29.16 -13.93 -8.26
N LEU A 194 29.22 -14.40 -9.51
CA LEU A 194 28.24 -15.33 -10.07
C LEU A 194 28.85 -16.72 -10.15
N TYR A 195 28.00 -17.73 -10.07
CA TYR A 195 28.35 -19.13 -10.27
C TYR A 195 27.60 -19.66 -11.48
N ALA A 196 28.20 -20.59 -12.21
CA ALA A 196 27.45 -21.37 -13.17
C ALA A 196 27.78 -22.85 -13.14
N TYR A 197 26.77 -23.65 -13.45
CA TYR A 197 26.85 -25.11 -13.52
C TYR A 197 26.17 -25.62 -14.79
N LYS A 198 26.41 -26.89 -15.10
CA LYS A 198 25.84 -27.52 -16.29
C LYS A 198 24.35 -27.70 -16.09
N GLY A 199 23.56 -27.31 -17.09
CA GLY A 199 22.12 -27.54 -17.11
C GLY A 199 21.74 -29.01 -17.31
N LYS A 200 20.43 -29.28 -17.32
CA LYS A 200 19.90 -30.62 -17.60
C LYS A 200 20.00 -30.94 -19.09
N GLU A 201 19.90 -29.92 -19.94
CA GLU A 201 20.04 -30.05 -21.38
C GLU A 201 21.52 -29.99 -21.80
N ALA A 202 21.86 -30.66 -22.91
CA ALA A 202 23.25 -30.77 -23.37
C ALA A 202 23.89 -29.43 -23.77
N ASN A 203 23.09 -28.41 -24.09
CA ASN A 203 23.50 -27.08 -24.55
C ASN A 203 23.16 -25.96 -23.55
N GLU A 204 22.91 -26.31 -22.29
CA GLU A 204 22.45 -25.39 -21.25
C GLU A 204 23.53 -25.15 -20.18
N ILE A 205 23.70 -23.88 -19.81
CA ILE A 205 24.46 -23.44 -18.64
C ILE A 205 23.50 -22.69 -17.73
N VAL A 206 23.50 -23.00 -16.43
CA VAL A 206 22.68 -22.29 -15.46
C VAL A 206 23.57 -21.37 -14.64
N ILE A 207 23.28 -20.06 -14.66
CA ILE A 207 23.99 -19.03 -13.90
C ILE A 207 23.18 -18.66 -12.66
N THR A 208 23.83 -18.45 -11.52
CA THR A 208 23.17 -18.04 -10.27
C THR A 208 24.08 -17.22 -9.37
N ASP A 209 23.48 -16.35 -8.56
CA ASP A 209 24.09 -15.69 -7.40
C ASP A 209 24.03 -16.55 -6.12
N GLY A 210 23.50 -17.79 -6.23
CA GLY A 210 23.21 -18.67 -5.10
C GLY A 210 21.76 -18.64 -4.62
N ARG A 211 20.92 -17.75 -5.18
CA ARG A 211 19.48 -17.62 -4.84
C ARG A 211 18.59 -17.72 -6.09
N SER A 212 19.02 -17.09 -7.19
CA SER A 212 18.24 -16.91 -8.40
C SER A 212 18.96 -17.54 -9.59
N PRO A 213 18.63 -18.78 -9.98
CA PRO A 213 19.20 -19.42 -11.17
C PRO A 213 18.58 -18.85 -12.46
N LEU A 214 19.35 -18.82 -13.54
CA LEU A 214 18.87 -18.49 -14.88
C LEU A 214 19.55 -19.40 -15.91
N SER A 215 18.75 -20.03 -16.76
CA SER A 215 19.24 -20.92 -17.83
C SER A 215 19.65 -20.13 -19.06
N PHE A 216 20.87 -20.38 -19.54
CA PHE A 216 21.45 -19.83 -20.76
C PHE A 216 21.69 -20.97 -21.76
N PHE A 217 21.16 -20.82 -22.97
CA PHE A 217 21.28 -21.82 -24.03
C PHE A 217 22.30 -21.39 -25.07
N PHE A 218 23.15 -22.32 -25.48
CA PHE A 218 24.15 -22.10 -26.51
C PHE A 218 23.48 -21.75 -27.85
N ILE A 219 23.93 -20.67 -28.48
CA ILE A 219 23.43 -20.19 -29.78
C ILE A 219 24.46 -20.43 -30.88
N ARG A 220 25.70 -19.98 -30.68
CA ARG A 220 26.80 -20.12 -31.65
C ARG A 220 28.16 -19.93 -30.99
N SER A 221 29.22 -20.31 -31.70
CA SER A 221 30.61 -19.96 -31.33
C SER A 221 30.86 -18.45 -31.40
N ILE A 222 31.86 -17.96 -30.67
CA ILE A 222 32.33 -16.58 -30.70
C ILE A 222 32.88 -16.23 -32.09
N GLU A 223 32.48 -15.08 -32.62
CA GLU A 223 32.96 -14.55 -33.90
C GLU A 223 33.93 -13.39 -33.68
N LYS A 224 34.77 -13.07 -34.68
CA LYS A 224 35.72 -11.95 -34.60
C LYS A 224 35.07 -10.60 -34.25
N ALA A 225 33.80 -10.40 -34.60
CA ALA A 225 33.05 -9.19 -34.25
C ALA A 225 32.79 -9.07 -32.74
N ASP A 226 32.82 -10.19 -32.01
CA ASP A 226 32.60 -10.24 -30.56
C ASP A 226 33.88 -9.94 -29.75
N ASP A 227 35.07 -9.90 -30.36
CA ASP A 227 36.34 -9.73 -29.63
C ASP A 227 36.37 -8.48 -28.73
N LYS A 228 35.75 -7.37 -29.18
CA LYS A 228 35.65 -6.12 -28.41
C LYS A 228 34.86 -6.25 -27.11
N LYS A 229 33.95 -7.23 -27.04
CA LYS A 229 33.15 -7.51 -25.84
C LYS A 229 34.00 -8.14 -24.73
N ALA A 230 35.11 -8.77 -25.09
CA ALA A 230 36.07 -9.30 -24.13
C ALA A 230 36.95 -8.22 -23.49
N GLU A 231 37.00 -6.99 -24.00
CA GLU A 231 37.87 -5.95 -23.44
C GLU A 231 37.39 -5.48 -22.05
N PRO A 232 38.30 -5.27 -21.06
CA PRO A 232 37.92 -4.87 -19.71
C PRO A 232 37.27 -3.48 -19.67
N THR A 233 36.34 -3.30 -18.73
CA THR A 233 35.66 -2.01 -18.53
C THR A 233 36.63 -0.97 -17.97
N PHE A 234 36.64 0.24 -18.55
CA PHE A 234 37.46 1.36 -18.07
C PHE A 234 36.71 2.16 -16.99
N VAL A 235 37.35 2.41 -15.84
CA VAL A 235 36.77 3.21 -14.73
C VAL A 235 36.72 4.69 -15.13
N LYS A 236 35.58 5.37 -14.91
CA LYS A 236 35.44 6.83 -15.14
C LYS A 236 36.52 7.60 -14.35
N PRO A 237 37.06 8.71 -14.86
CA PRO A 237 38.08 9.47 -14.15
C PRO A 237 37.53 10.03 -12.83
N VAL A 238 38.31 9.89 -11.76
CA VAL A 238 38.08 10.55 -10.48
C VAL A 238 37.98 12.07 -10.70
N LYS A 239 37.05 12.74 -10.02
CA LYS A 239 36.93 14.21 -10.04
C LYS A 239 38.32 14.82 -9.76
N SER A 240 38.79 15.71 -10.64
CA SER A 240 40.15 16.29 -10.57
C SER A 240 40.48 16.78 -9.15
N GLY A 241 41.55 16.23 -8.56
CA GLY A 241 42.02 16.55 -7.21
C GLY A 241 41.52 15.63 -6.09
N PHE A 242 40.74 14.59 -6.39
CA PHE A 242 40.35 13.55 -5.44
C PHE A 242 41.03 12.21 -5.78
N THR A 243 41.11 11.32 -4.80
CA THR A 243 41.52 9.93 -4.92
C THR A 243 40.43 9.01 -4.36
N THR A 244 40.07 7.96 -5.10
CA THR A 244 39.07 6.97 -4.64
C THR A 244 39.66 6.09 -3.55
N LEU A 245 38.89 5.88 -2.47
CA LEU A 245 39.21 4.94 -1.42
C LEU A 245 38.74 3.52 -1.81
N THR A 246 39.60 2.54 -1.55
CA THR A 246 39.26 1.12 -1.71
C THR A 246 38.67 0.60 -0.41
N LYS A 247 37.47 0.01 -0.47
CA LYS A 247 36.86 -0.70 0.67
C LYS A 247 37.78 -1.82 1.13
N GLN A 248 38.12 -1.80 2.42
CA GLN A 248 38.95 -2.81 3.08
C GLN A 248 38.12 -4.03 3.48
N SER A 249 36.96 -3.80 4.07
CA SER A 249 36.09 -4.87 4.54
C SER A 249 34.60 -4.50 4.46
N LEU A 250 33.76 -5.55 4.52
CA LEU A 250 32.31 -5.44 4.58
C LEU A 250 31.81 -6.50 5.56
N PHE A 251 31.10 -6.10 6.60
CA PHE A 251 30.58 -7.04 7.60
C PHE A 251 29.19 -6.62 8.10
N LEU A 252 28.48 -7.58 8.67
CA LEU A 252 27.17 -7.36 9.27
C LEU A 252 27.33 -7.09 10.77
N ASP A 253 26.67 -6.07 11.28
CA ASP A 253 26.47 -5.85 12.72
C ASP A 253 25.13 -6.50 13.13
N SER A 254 25.21 -7.55 13.95
CA SER A 254 24.04 -8.36 14.36
C SER A 254 23.08 -7.63 15.30
N THR A 255 23.44 -6.43 15.78
CA THR A 255 22.61 -5.62 16.68
C THR A 255 21.61 -4.72 15.95
N PHE A 256 21.55 -4.74 14.61
CA PHE A 256 20.44 -4.18 13.83
C PHE A 256 19.32 -5.24 13.78
N GLU A 257 18.26 -5.08 14.60
CA GLU A 257 17.16 -6.06 14.72
C GLU A 257 16.21 -6.04 13.51
N TYR A 258 16.14 -7.14 12.73
CA TYR A 258 14.91 -7.92 12.51
C TYR A 258 15.22 -9.25 11.79
N ASN A 259 14.31 -10.19 12.02
CA ASN A 259 14.30 -11.60 11.69
C ASN A 259 13.88 -11.82 10.21
N TYR A 260 14.83 -12.28 9.39
CA TYR A 260 14.50 -13.09 8.21
C TYR A 260 15.27 -14.38 8.41
N SER A 261 14.54 -15.51 8.43
CA SER A 261 15.04 -16.86 8.69
C SER A 261 16.45 -17.07 8.12
N ASP A 262 17.40 -17.32 9.01
CA ASP A 262 18.79 -17.57 8.67
C ASP A 262 18.91 -18.74 7.68
N ALA A 263 19.23 -18.41 6.43
CA ALA A 263 19.94 -19.32 5.54
C ALA A 263 21.40 -18.86 5.52
N ALA A 264 22.21 -19.56 6.31
CA ALA A 264 23.66 -19.46 6.30
C ALA A 264 24.19 -19.54 4.86
N VAL A 265 24.92 -18.52 4.43
CA VAL A 265 25.79 -18.61 3.25
C VAL A 265 27.21 -18.66 3.76
N ALA A 266 27.72 -19.88 3.96
CA ALA A 266 29.09 -20.29 3.64
C ALA A 266 29.27 -21.76 4.02
N ASP A 267 29.76 -22.54 3.04
CA ASP A 267 30.36 -23.88 3.16
C ASP A 267 29.56 -25.18 2.90
N THR A 268 28.35 -25.13 2.34
CA THR A 268 27.76 -26.33 1.70
C THR A 268 27.11 -26.00 0.35
N VAL A 269 27.92 -25.49 -0.58
CA VAL A 269 27.55 -25.39 -2.01
C VAL A 269 27.64 -26.78 -2.67
N ALA A 270 26.80 -27.70 -2.20
CA ALA A 270 26.58 -29.03 -2.80
C ALA A 270 25.27 -29.68 -2.32
N ALA A 271 24.43 -28.99 -1.54
CA ALA A 271 23.04 -29.40 -1.39
C ALA A 271 22.28 -28.86 -2.60
N ALA A 272 21.92 -29.75 -3.51
CA ALA A 272 20.97 -29.47 -4.57
C ALA A 272 19.75 -28.77 -3.95
N TYR A 273 19.54 -27.50 -4.29
CA TYR A 273 18.23 -26.88 -4.07
C TYR A 273 17.24 -27.72 -4.85
N ASP A 274 16.39 -28.42 -4.11
CA ASP A 274 15.31 -29.20 -4.65
C ASP A 274 14.29 -28.22 -5.24
N TYR A 275 14.30 -28.04 -6.57
CA TYR A 275 13.30 -27.27 -7.31
C TYR A 275 11.89 -27.91 -7.27
N SER A 276 11.64 -28.89 -6.41
CA SER A 276 10.30 -29.39 -6.14
C SER A 276 9.64 -28.65 -4.97
N ALA A 277 9.01 -27.51 -5.24
CA ALA A 277 8.06 -26.96 -4.25
C ALA A 277 6.88 -26.14 -4.79
N ASP A 278 6.71 -25.97 -6.11
CA ASP A 278 5.43 -25.56 -6.71
C ASP A 278 5.36 -26.09 -8.15
N SER A 279 5.23 -27.42 -8.29
CA SER A 279 5.02 -28.00 -9.60
C SER A 279 3.63 -27.61 -10.12
N ILE A 280 3.56 -26.59 -10.99
CA ILE A 280 2.35 -26.30 -11.77
C ILE A 280 1.92 -27.61 -12.45
N SER A 281 0.75 -28.11 -12.05
CA SER A 281 0.21 -29.40 -12.47
C SER A 281 -0.57 -29.24 -13.77
N VAL A 282 -0.17 -30.00 -14.79
CA VAL A 282 -0.83 -30.04 -16.10
C VAL A 282 -1.47 -31.40 -16.27
N PHE A 283 -2.80 -31.42 -16.31
CA PHE A 283 -3.60 -32.63 -16.48
C PHE A 283 -3.88 -32.90 -17.95
N THR A 284 -3.95 -34.17 -18.33
CA THR A 284 -4.42 -34.63 -19.65
C THR A 284 -5.77 -35.35 -19.56
N ASP A 285 -6.31 -35.48 -18.34
CA ASP A 285 -7.65 -35.98 -18.03
C ASP A 285 -8.50 -34.82 -17.52
N TYR A 286 -9.58 -34.52 -18.26
CA TYR A 286 -10.48 -33.40 -17.94
C TYR A 286 -11.14 -33.55 -16.57
N SER A 287 -11.58 -34.76 -16.22
CA SER A 287 -12.29 -35.02 -14.96
C SER A 287 -11.37 -34.79 -13.76
N LYS A 288 -10.10 -35.18 -13.88
CA LYS A 288 -9.09 -34.92 -12.84
C LYS A 288 -8.81 -33.42 -12.72
N ALA A 289 -8.61 -32.73 -13.85
CA ALA A 289 -8.38 -31.29 -13.86
C ALA A 289 -9.54 -30.51 -13.22
N LEU A 290 -10.78 -30.85 -13.60
CA LEU A 290 -11.98 -30.21 -13.06
C LEU A 290 -12.18 -30.51 -11.58
N THR A 291 -11.88 -31.73 -11.14
CA THR A 291 -11.95 -32.09 -9.71
C THR A 291 -10.94 -31.26 -8.91
N GLU A 292 -9.71 -31.12 -9.41
CA GLU A 292 -8.69 -30.29 -8.76
C GLU A 292 -9.11 -28.82 -8.70
N ALA A 293 -9.62 -28.26 -9.81
CA ALA A 293 -10.13 -26.89 -9.85
C ALA A 293 -11.26 -26.67 -8.83
N LYS A 294 -12.19 -27.63 -8.69
CA LYS A 294 -13.29 -27.57 -7.69
C LYS A 294 -12.78 -27.67 -6.25
N ASN A 295 -11.82 -28.55 -5.99
CA ASN A 295 -11.27 -28.75 -4.64
C ASN A 295 -10.44 -27.56 -4.17
N THR A 296 -9.74 -26.91 -5.10
CA THR A 296 -8.82 -25.80 -4.80
C THR A 296 -9.42 -24.43 -5.00
N GLY A 297 -10.59 -24.32 -5.65
CA GLY A 297 -11.21 -23.05 -6.03
C GLY A 297 -10.50 -22.32 -7.19
N LYS A 298 -9.50 -22.95 -7.82
CA LYS A 298 -8.69 -22.35 -8.89
C LYS A 298 -9.40 -22.33 -10.23
N TYR A 299 -9.04 -21.37 -11.08
CA TYR A 299 -9.54 -21.31 -12.45
C TYR A 299 -9.02 -22.47 -13.30
N LEU A 300 -9.90 -23.09 -14.07
CA LEU A 300 -9.55 -24.16 -14.98
C LEU A 300 -9.14 -23.58 -16.33
N VAL A 301 -7.87 -23.75 -16.69
CA VAL A 301 -7.33 -23.38 -18.01
C VAL A 301 -7.42 -24.61 -18.90
N MET A 302 -8.23 -24.53 -19.96
CA MET A 302 -8.23 -25.51 -21.04
C MET A 302 -7.43 -24.97 -22.21
N TYR A 303 -6.39 -25.69 -22.62
CA TYR A 303 -5.56 -25.28 -23.75
C TYR A 303 -5.36 -26.41 -24.74
N TYR A 304 -5.61 -26.13 -26.02
CA TYR A 304 -5.42 -27.06 -27.12
C TYR A 304 -4.53 -26.44 -28.20
N GLU A 305 -3.53 -27.19 -28.61
CA GLU A 305 -2.68 -26.87 -29.76
C GLU A 305 -2.59 -28.08 -30.72
N PRO A 306 -2.83 -27.88 -32.03
CA PRO A 306 -2.64 -28.93 -33.02
C PRO A 306 -1.16 -29.32 -33.15
N LYS A 307 -0.86 -30.62 -33.28
CA LYS A 307 0.52 -31.12 -33.47
C LYS A 307 1.22 -30.53 -34.70
N ASP A 308 0.47 -30.29 -35.78
CA ASP A 308 0.99 -29.78 -37.06
C ASP A 308 0.65 -28.29 -37.26
N CYS A 309 0.65 -27.51 -36.18
CA CYS A 309 0.34 -26.09 -36.25
C CYS A 309 1.52 -25.29 -36.85
N SER A 310 1.53 -25.13 -38.17
CA SER A 310 2.60 -24.42 -38.90
C SER A 310 2.73 -22.93 -38.57
N GLY A 311 1.75 -22.34 -37.89
CA GLY A 311 1.76 -20.95 -37.45
C GLY A 311 1.89 -20.75 -35.94
N CYS A 312 1.96 -21.81 -35.13
CA CYS A 312 2.09 -21.69 -33.68
C CYS A 312 3.49 -21.19 -33.30
N THR A 313 3.55 -20.26 -32.36
CA THR A 313 4.79 -19.59 -31.93
C THR A 313 5.41 -20.21 -30.67
N SER A 314 4.65 -20.98 -29.88
CA SER A 314 5.17 -21.75 -28.73
C SER A 314 4.21 -22.86 -28.30
N THR A 315 4.54 -23.61 -27.23
CA THR A 315 3.64 -24.56 -26.55
C THR A 315 3.32 -24.13 -25.12
N ILE A 316 2.20 -24.59 -24.54
CA ILE A 316 1.90 -24.31 -23.12
C ILE A 316 2.99 -24.84 -22.19
N ASN A 317 3.61 -25.98 -22.54
CA ASN A 317 4.67 -26.57 -21.72
C ASN A 317 5.93 -25.70 -21.73
N GLU A 318 6.22 -25.01 -22.83
CA GLU A 318 7.32 -24.05 -22.92
C GLU A 318 7.04 -22.83 -22.05
N VAL A 319 5.84 -22.24 -22.12
CA VAL A 319 5.46 -21.08 -21.30
C VAL A 319 5.42 -21.44 -19.80
N LEU A 320 4.87 -22.60 -19.44
CA LEU A 320 4.87 -23.06 -18.05
C LEU A 320 6.27 -23.44 -17.54
N ARG A 321 7.17 -23.85 -18.44
CA ARG A 321 8.58 -24.05 -18.09
C ARG A 321 9.29 -22.71 -17.85
N GLU A 322 9.03 -21.70 -18.68
CA GLU A 322 9.51 -20.33 -18.48
C GLU A 322 9.05 -19.77 -17.12
N ALA A 323 7.75 -19.90 -16.81
CA ALA A 323 7.16 -19.51 -15.52
C ALA A 323 7.76 -20.25 -14.31
N LYS A 324 8.29 -21.47 -14.51
CA LYS A 324 9.02 -22.24 -13.48
C LYS A 324 10.49 -21.83 -13.35
N SER A 325 11.11 -21.38 -14.44
CA SER A 325 12.55 -21.03 -14.50
C SER A 325 12.86 -19.61 -14.09
N ALA A 326 11.89 -18.71 -14.22
CA ALA A 326 12.03 -17.32 -13.88
C ALA A 326 11.46 -17.07 -12.49
N TYR A 327 12.29 -16.58 -11.59
CA TYR A 327 11.97 -16.12 -10.23
C TYR A 327 10.83 -16.87 -9.50
N SER A 328 11.16 -17.55 -8.40
CA SER A 328 10.25 -18.40 -7.60
C SER A 328 8.83 -17.87 -7.31
N TYR A 329 8.59 -16.56 -7.38
CA TYR A 329 7.28 -15.94 -7.18
C TYR A 329 6.28 -16.13 -8.34
N ILE A 330 6.70 -16.28 -9.60
CA ILE A 330 5.78 -16.41 -10.76
C ILE A 330 5.11 -17.77 -10.75
N ALA A 331 5.92 -18.83 -10.59
CA ALA A 331 5.43 -20.18 -10.42
C ALA A 331 4.43 -20.27 -9.26
N GLY A 332 4.70 -19.58 -8.15
CA GLY A 332 3.79 -19.46 -7.01
C GLY A 332 2.47 -18.80 -7.36
N SER A 333 2.46 -17.67 -8.07
CA SER A 333 1.22 -16.97 -8.47
C SER A 333 0.36 -17.79 -9.44
N VAL A 334 0.99 -18.37 -10.46
CA VAL A 334 0.31 -19.23 -11.44
C VAL A 334 -0.25 -20.48 -10.76
N ASN A 335 0.52 -21.13 -9.89
CA ASN A 335 0.05 -22.30 -9.14
C ASN A 335 -1.08 -21.93 -8.18
N LYS A 336 -1.07 -20.76 -7.55
CA LYS A 336 -2.14 -20.30 -6.66
C LYS A 336 -3.47 -20.09 -7.37
N SER A 337 -3.45 -19.72 -8.65
CA SER A 337 -4.64 -19.23 -9.36
C SER A 337 -5.23 -20.21 -10.36
N TYR A 338 -4.41 -21.11 -10.93
CA TYR A 338 -4.80 -21.90 -12.10
C TYR A 338 -4.59 -23.41 -11.93
N VAL A 339 -5.47 -24.17 -12.58
CA VAL A 339 -5.32 -25.61 -12.87
C VAL A 339 -5.31 -25.80 -14.37
N PHE A 340 -4.32 -26.49 -14.91
CA PHE A 340 -4.14 -26.63 -16.35
C PHE A 340 -4.66 -27.97 -16.87
N TYR A 341 -5.48 -27.92 -17.91
CA TYR A 341 -5.90 -29.05 -18.71
C TYR A 341 -5.35 -28.91 -20.14
N GLN A 342 -4.31 -29.69 -20.45
CA GLN A 342 -3.85 -29.86 -21.82
C GLN A 342 -4.84 -30.75 -22.55
N VAL A 343 -5.61 -30.14 -23.45
CA VAL A 343 -6.66 -30.85 -24.18
C VAL A 343 -5.99 -31.72 -25.26
N PRO A 344 -6.23 -33.04 -25.28
CA PRO A 344 -5.77 -33.91 -26.36
C PRO A 344 -6.63 -33.72 -27.62
N GLU A 345 -6.10 -34.10 -28.79
CA GLU A 345 -6.81 -34.10 -30.07
C GLU A 345 -8.22 -34.70 -30.01
N ALA A 346 -8.37 -35.80 -29.27
CA ALA A 346 -9.63 -36.51 -29.10
C ALA A 346 -10.71 -35.68 -28.37
N ASP A 347 -10.32 -34.70 -27.55
CA ASP A 347 -11.21 -33.89 -26.72
C ASP A 347 -11.35 -32.43 -27.20
N LYS A 348 -10.72 -32.06 -28.33
CA LYS A 348 -10.80 -30.68 -28.87
C LYS A 348 -12.22 -30.19 -29.14
N ASN A 349 -13.18 -31.10 -29.31
CA ASN A 349 -14.58 -30.75 -29.52
C ASN A 349 -15.23 -30.09 -28.28
N ARG A 350 -14.64 -30.21 -27.08
CA ARG A 350 -15.12 -29.55 -25.87
C ARG A 350 -15.19 -28.01 -26.01
N PHE A 351 -14.28 -27.43 -26.80
CA PHE A 351 -14.26 -26.00 -27.13
C PHE A 351 -15.54 -25.50 -27.83
N LYS A 352 -16.32 -26.39 -28.46
CA LYS A 352 -17.61 -26.03 -29.09
C LYS A 352 -18.63 -25.53 -28.07
N LYS A 353 -18.57 -25.98 -26.80
CA LYS A 353 -19.42 -25.49 -25.69
C LYS A 353 -19.28 -23.97 -25.49
N TYR A 354 -18.11 -23.43 -25.84
CA TYR A 354 -17.76 -22.02 -25.68
C TYR A 354 -17.69 -21.29 -27.02
N THR A 355 -18.31 -21.84 -28.08
CA THR A 355 -18.34 -21.25 -29.43
C THR A 355 -16.97 -21.13 -30.11
N ILE A 356 -15.94 -21.81 -29.60
CA ILE A 356 -14.59 -21.77 -30.16
C ILE A 356 -14.42 -22.85 -31.23
N LYS A 357 -14.03 -22.44 -32.45
CA LYS A 357 -13.87 -23.31 -33.63
C LYS A 357 -12.50 -23.23 -34.28
N LYS A 358 -11.67 -22.27 -33.87
CA LYS A 358 -10.31 -22.04 -34.39
C LYS A 358 -9.29 -22.46 -33.34
N PHE A 359 -8.15 -22.95 -33.80
CA PHE A 359 -7.08 -23.49 -32.96
C PHE A 359 -5.71 -22.99 -33.44
N PRO A 360 -4.69 -22.90 -32.56
CA PRO A 360 -4.72 -23.24 -31.13
C PRO A 360 -5.66 -22.33 -30.34
N ALA A 361 -6.14 -22.81 -29.19
CA ALA A 361 -7.09 -22.09 -28.38
C ALA A 361 -6.89 -22.31 -26.88
N MET A 362 -7.16 -21.25 -26.13
CA MET A 362 -7.24 -21.24 -24.68
C MET A 362 -8.65 -20.84 -24.25
N VAL A 363 -9.15 -21.48 -23.21
CA VAL A 363 -10.37 -21.11 -22.51
C VAL A 363 -10.07 -21.15 -21.01
N ILE A 364 -10.45 -20.11 -20.27
CA ILE A 364 -10.33 -20.04 -18.82
C ILE A 364 -11.73 -20.05 -18.21
N LEU A 365 -11.93 -20.95 -17.26
CA LEU A 365 -13.23 -21.24 -16.68
C LEU A 365 -13.22 -21.09 -15.16
N THR A 366 -14.39 -20.77 -14.60
CA THR A 366 -14.66 -20.98 -13.17
C THR A 366 -14.63 -22.49 -12.84
N PRO A 367 -14.48 -22.89 -11.56
CA PRO A 367 -14.64 -24.28 -11.15
C PRO A 367 -16.02 -24.88 -11.48
N GLN A 368 -17.02 -24.04 -11.78
CA GLN A 368 -18.36 -24.42 -12.22
C GLN A 368 -18.49 -24.48 -13.76
N GLU A 369 -17.36 -24.44 -14.48
CA GLU A 369 -17.25 -24.51 -15.95
C GLU A 369 -17.86 -23.33 -16.72
N GLU A 370 -18.04 -22.18 -16.07
CA GLU A 370 -18.48 -20.96 -16.74
C GLU A 370 -17.31 -20.22 -17.36
N LEU A 371 -17.55 -19.64 -18.52
CA LEU A 371 -16.54 -18.99 -19.33
C LEU A 371 -16.17 -17.62 -18.75
N LEU A 372 -14.88 -17.45 -18.42
CA LEU A 372 -14.32 -16.14 -18.06
C LEU A 372 -13.60 -15.51 -19.24
N TYR A 373 -12.74 -16.29 -19.91
CA TYR A 373 -11.90 -15.80 -20.98
C TYR A 373 -11.70 -16.86 -22.06
N TYR A 374 -11.49 -16.43 -23.29
CA TYR A 374 -10.95 -17.27 -24.35
C TYR A 374 -9.99 -16.50 -25.26
N GLY A 375 -9.05 -17.23 -25.86
CA GLY A 375 -8.15 -16.76 -26.90
C GLY A 375 -7.94 -17.84 -27.94
N TYR A 376 -7.81 -17.47 -29.21
CA TYR A 376 -7.42 -18.39 -30.27
C TYR A 376 -6.67 -17.67 -31.40
N GLY A 377 -5.83 -18.41 -32.12
CA GLY A 377 -5.06 -17.88 -33.25
C GLY A 377 -3.61 -18.38 -33.25
N PRO A 378 -2.89 -18.20 -34.37
CA PRO A 378 -1.54 -18.72 -34.54
C PRO A 378 -0.52 -18.10 -33.57
N ASP A 379 -0.71 -16.85 -33.14
CA ASP A 379 0.18 -16.19 -32.17
C ASP A 379 -0.13 -16.58 -30.72
N ASN A 380 0.02 -17.87 -30.42
CA ASN A 380 -0.34 -18.45 -29.13
C ASN A 380 0.65 -18.08 -28.02
N LYS A 381 1.94 -17.86 -28.31
CA LYS A 381 2.91 -17.43 -27.29
C LYS A 381 2.50 -16.10 -26.66
N THR A 382 2.24 -15.07 -27.46
CA THR A 382 1.82 -13.76 -26.94
C THR A 382 0.52 -13.84 -26.14
N GLN A 383 -0.42 -14.71 -26.53
CA GLN A 383 -1.65 -14.92 -25.76
C GLN A 383 -1.41 -15.57 -24.40
N LEU A 384 -0.52 -16.56 -24.34
CA LEU A 384 -0.16 -17.24 -23.10
C LEU A 384 0.66 -16.32 -22.18
N ASP A 385 1.60 -15.57 -22.75
CA ASP A 385 2.45 -14.63 -22.01
C ASP A 385 1.61 -13.52 -21.36
N LYS A 386 0.57 -13.03 -22.05
CA LYS A 386 -0.42 -12.05 -21.52
C LYS A 386 -1.23 -12.55 -20.31
N VAL A 387 -1.27 -13.86 -20.07
CA VAL A 387 -2.12 -14.46 -19.01
C VAL A 387 -1.28 -15.03 -17.86
N PHE A 388 -0.08 -15.54 -18.15
CA PHE A 388 0.70 -16.34 -17.20
C PHE A 388 2.10 -15.78 -16.85
N THR A 389 2.42 -14.53 -17.20
CA THR A 389 3.74 -13.91 -16.88
C THR A 389 3.65 -12.73 -15.90
N TYR A 390 4.82 -12.35 -15.35
CA TYR A 390 5.00 -11.44 -14.20
C TYR A 390 4.24 -10.11 -14.24
N TYR A 391 4.12 -9.51 -15.42
CA TYR A 391 3.58 -8.15 -15.58
C TYR A 391 2.06 -8.10 -15.76
N THR A 392 1.37 -9.23 -15.55
CA THR A 392 -0.05 -9.33 -15.90
C THR A 392 -0.89 -9.39 -14.63
N ASP A 393 -1.62 -8.30 -14.35
CA ASP A 393 -2.71 -8.26 -13.37
C ASP A 393 -3.95 -9.06 -13.85
N PHE A 394 -3.70 -10.14 -14.62
CA PHE A 394 -4.70 -10.84 -15.39
C PHE A 394 -5.62 -11.66 -14.49
N VAL A 395 -5.11 -12.19 -13.38
CA VAL A 395 -5.93 -12.87 -12.37
C VAL A 395 -6.96 -11.90 -11.78
N ASN A 396 -6.58 -10.66 -11.46
CA ASN A 396 -7.54 -9.67 -10.96
C ASN A 396 -8.53 -9.25 -12.07
N ASN A 397 -8.09 -9.18 -13.33
CA ASN A 397 -9.01 -9.00 -14.45
C ASN A 397 -10.02 -10.16 -14.60
N LEU A 398 -9.60 -11.41 -14.36
CA LEU A 398 -10.50 -12.57 -14.35
C LEU A 398 -11.49 -12.53 -13.18
N LYS A 399 -11.03 -12.13 -11.99
CA LYS A 399 -11.89 -11.91 -10.83
C LYS A 399 -12.94 -10.83 -11.12
N MET A 400 -12.53 -9.72 -11.72
CA MET A 400 -13.44 -8.66 -12.16
C MET A 400 -14.44 -9.15 -13.22
N GLN A 401 -13.96 -9.89 -14.22
CA GLN A 401 -14.82 -10.51 -15.23
C GLN A 401 -15.86 -11.46 -14.61
N GLN A 402 -15.46 -12.23 -13.60
CA GLN A 402 -16.37 -13.10 -12.85
C GLN A 402 -17.45 -12.29 -12.14
N VAL A 403 -17.08 -11.22 -11.44
CA VAL A 403 -18.00 -10.30 -10.75
C VAL A 403 -18.90 -9.56 -11.73
N ASN A 404 -18.41 -9.18 -12.91
CA ASN A 404 -19.17 -8.34 -13.84
C ASN A 404 -20.05 -9.12 -14.82
N VAL A 405 -19.74 -10.40 -15.07
CA VAL A 405 -20.43 -11.19 -16.09
C VAL A 405 -21.04 -12.48 -15.51
N VAL A 406 -20.23 -13.28 -14.81
CA VAL A 406 -20.65 -14.63 -14.40
C VAL A 406 -21.62 -14.58 -13.22
N LEU A 407 -21.24 -13.92 -12.12
CA LEU A 407 -22.06 -13.88 -10.91
C LEU A 407 -23.40 -13.16 -11.11
N PRO A 408 -23.51 -12.04 -11.84
CA PRO A 408 -24.79 -11.40 -12.17
C PRO A 408 -25.73 -12.35 -12.92
N ALA A 409 -25.22 -13.10 -13.90
CA ALA A 409 -26.01 -14.07 -14.63
C ALA A 409 -26.55 -15.20 -13.72
N ARG A 410 -25.78 -15.61 -12.70
CA ARG A 410 -26.26 -16.55 -11.67
C ARG A 410 -27.35 -15.94 -10.80
N VAL A 411 -27.16 -14.71 -10.32
CA VAL A 411 -28.16 -13.96 -9.53
C VAL A 411 -29.47 -13.87 -10.29
N GLU A 412 -29.43 -13.42 -11.55
CA GLU A 412 -30.61 -13.28 -12.42
C GLU A 412 -31.28 -14.63 -12.68
N LYS A 413 -30.51 -15.66 -13.06
CA LYS A 413 -31.03 -17.00 -13.34
C LYS A 413 -31.68 -17.65 -12.11
N SER A 414 -31.16 -17.37 -10.92
CA SER A 414 -31.74 -17.86 -9.66
C SER A 414 -33.01 -17.13 -9.23
N GLY A 415 -33.42 -16.08 -9.96
CA GLY A 415 -34.52 -15.21 -9.54
C GLY A 415 -34.16 -14.39 -8.30
N TYR A 416 -32.91 -13.93 -8.21
CA TYR A 416 -32.37 -13.17 -7.09
C TYR A 416 -32.51 -13.94 -5.77
N SER A 417 -31.95 -15.16 -5.73
CA SER A 417 -31.95 -15.98 -4.51
C SER A 417 -30.95 -15.44 -3.48
N GLU A 418 -31.26 -15.60 -2.19
CA GLU A 418 -30.41 -15.10 -1.09
C GLU A 418 -28.95 -15.61 -1.17
N PRO A 419 -28.67 -16.92 -1.40
CA PRO A 419 -27.29 -17.40 -1.49
C PRO A 419 -26.50 -16.78 -2.63
N GLU A 420 -27.11 -16.60 -3.81
CA GLU A 420 -26.42 -16.02 -4.97
C GLU A 420 -26.15 -14.52 -4.77
N LEU A 421 -27.09 -13.78 -4.17
CA LEU A 421 -26.88 -12.37 -3.81
C LEU A 421 -25.76 -12.20 -2.79
N VAL A 422 -25.76 -13.00 -1.72
CA VAL A 422 -24.69 -12.98 -0.70
C VAL A 422 -23.34 -13.32 -1.33
N ASN A 423 -23.30 -14.35 -2.18
CA ASN A 423 -22.07 -14.75 -2.87
C ASN A 423 -21.55 -13.62 -3.77
N TYR A 424 -22.42 -13.04 -4.60
CA TYR A 424 -22.06 -11.90 -5.46
C TYR A 424 -21.47 -10.74 -4.65
N LEU A 425 -22.12 -10.33 -3.56
CA LEU A 425 -21.71 -9.17 -2.77
C LEU A 425 -20.36 -9.39 -2.07
N LYS A 426 -20.14 -10.60 -1.53
CA LYS A 426 -18.86 -10.96 -0.91
C LYS A 426 -17.71 -10.94 -1.91
N GLU A 427 -17.89 -11.61 -3.06
CA GLU A 427 -16.87 -11.62 -4.12
C GLU A 427 -16.62 -10.21 -4.65
N SER A 428 -17.67 -9.41 -4.86
CA SER A 428 -17.53 -8.02 -5.34
C SER A 428 -16.74 -7.14 -4.37
N ALA A 429 -16.93 -7.30 -3.06
CA ALA A 429 -16.18 -6.52 -2.08
C ALA A 429 -14.72 -7.00 -1.97
N LEU A 430 -14.47 -8.31 -1.99
CA LEU A 430 -13.14 -8.90 -1.96
C LEU A 430 -12.28 -8.45 -3.14
N VAL A 431 -12.81 -8.52 -4.36
CA VAL A 431 -12.05 -8.13 -5.56
C VAL A 431 -11.69 -6.65 -5.53
N LYS A 432 -12.57 -5.82 -4.98
CA LYS A 432 -12.34 -4.38 -4.87
C LYS A 432 -11.30 -4.05 -3.81
N SER A 433 -11.29 -4.72 -2.66
CA SER A 433 -10.25 -4.51 -1.64
C SER A 433 -8.86 -4.91 -2.12
N GLU A 434 -8.76 -6.01 -2.87
CA GLU A 434 -7.50 -6.44 -3.49
C GLU A 434 -6.96 -5.42 -4.50
N GLN A 435 -7.83 -4.75 -5.28
CA GLN A 435 -7.41 -3.66 -6.18
C GLN A 435 -6.80 -2.46 -5.43
N TYR A 436 -7.33 -2.09 -4.27
CA TYR A 436 -6.80 -0.98 -3.47
C TYR A 436 -5.46 -1.29 -2.82
N ALA A 437 -5.25 -2.54 -2.40
CA ALA A 437 -3.98 -2.96 -1.80
C ALA A 437 -2.82 -2.81 -2.79
N ASP A 438 -3.04 -3.14 -4.07
CA ASP A 438 -2.02 -3.02 -5.12
C ASP A 438 -1.77 -1.57 -5.56
N ALA A 439 -2.76 -0.67 -5.43
CA ALA A 439 -2.64 0.75 -5.79
C ALA A 439 -1.60 1.55 -4.96
N THR A 440 -1.11 0.98 -3.85
CA THR A 440 -0.02 1.56 -3.05
C THR A 440 1.38 1.26 -3.60
N THR A 441 1.49 0.34 -4.56
CA THR A 441 2.63 0.34 -5.47
C THR A 441 2.35 1.36 -6.57
N PRO A 442 3.30 2.26 -6.92
CA PRO A 442 3.15 3.06 -8.11
C PRO A 442 2.92 2.07 -9.24
N ALA A 443 1.77 2.16 -9.90
CA ALA A 443 1.54 1.44 -11.15
C ALA A 443 2.66 1.86 -12.10
N TYR A 444 3.73 1.09 -12.09
CA TYR A 444 4.83 1.19 -13.04
C TYR A 444 4.31 0.49 -14.29
N ASP A 445 3.34 1.14 -14.91
CA ASP A 445 3.00 1.11 -16.33
C ASP A 445 1.62 1.74 -16.52
N GLY A 446 1.65 3.06 -16.67
CA GLY A 446 0.68 3.75 -17.50
C GLY A 446 0.87 3.34 -18.97
N TYR A 447 0.56 2.08 -19.30
CA TYR A 447 0.39 1.65 -20.69
C TYR A 447 -1.07 1.31 -20.94
N HIS A 448 -1.73 2.34 -21.47
CA HIS A 448 -2.86 2.33 -22.38
C HIS A 448 -3.63 1.01 -22.51
N ALA A 449 -4.92 1.08 -22.14
CA ALA A 449 -5.97 0.35 -22.84
C ALA A 449 -5.82 0.63 -24.34
N GLU A 450 -5.03 -0.17 -25.04
CA GLU A 450 -4.85 -0.08 -26.47
C GLU A 450 -6.21 -0.39 -27.09
N SER A 451 -6.80 0.63 -27.70
CA SER A 451 -7.94 0.47 -28.60
C SER A 451 -7.62 -0.68 -29.54
N ALA A 452 -8.38 -1.78 -29.43
CA ALA A 452 -8.19 -2.98 -30.22
C ALA A 452 -8.12 -2.62 -31.71
N LYS A 453 -6.89 -2.52 -32.24
CA LYS A 453 -6.68 -2.60 -33.68
C LYS A 453 -7.06 -4.01 -34.07
N LYS A 454 -7.97 -4.08 -35.04
CA LYS A 454 -8.57 -5.28 -35.60
C LYS A 454 -7.51 -6.10 -36.36
N ASP A 455 -6.61 -6.76 -35.65
CA ASP A 455 -5.80 -7.82 -36.23
C ASP A 455 -6.68 -9.06 -36.38
N LEU A 456 -7.19 -9.25 -37.60
CA LEU A 456 -8.13 -10.30 -37.99
C LEU A 456 -7.63 -11.75 -37.76
N ASN A 457 -6.39 -11.93 -37.30
CA ASN A 457 -5.74 -13.23 -37.10
C ASN A 457 -5.59 -13.68 -35.63
N ASN A 458 -5.70 -12.77 -34.65
CA ASN A 458 -5.50 -13.07 -33.22
C ASN A 458 -6.71 -12.57 -32.42
N PHE A 459 -7.58 -13.47 -31.98
CA PHE A 459 -8.84 -13.09 -31.32
C PHE A 459 -8.86 -13.57 -29.87
N SER A 460 -9.26 -12.68 -28.97
CA SER A 460 -9.57 -12.99 -27.57
C SER A 460 -10.91 -12.38 -27.18
N SER A 461 -11.53 -12.92 -26.12
CA SER A 461 -12.71 -12.30 -25.52
C SER A 461 -12.35 -10.96 -24.89
N PRO A 462 -13.21 -9.93 -25.01
CA PRO A 462 -13.09 -8.75 -24.17
C PRO A 462 -13.25 -9.12 -22.69
N LEU A 463 -12.61 -8.35 -21.81
CA LEU A 463 -12.78 -8.45 -20.37
C LEU A 463 -13.48 -7.19 -19.86
N GLU A 464 -14.52 -7.38 -19.05
CA GLU A 464 -15.23 -6.32 -18.35
C GLU A 464 -14.54 -6.10 -17.00
N THR A 465 -13.58 -5.18 -16.97
CA THR A 465 -12.72 -4.93 -15.80
C THR A 465 -13.14 -3.72 -14.97
N ALA A 466 -14.09 -2.93 -15.44
CA ALA A 466 -14.62 -1.76 -14.72
C ALA A 466 -15.55 -2.21 -13.59
N TYR A 467 -15.35 -1.68 -12.38
CA TYR A 467 -16.18 -2.02 -11.23
C TYR A 467 -17.56 -1.36 -11.30
N ASP A 468 -18.63 -2.17 -11.30
CA ASP A 468 -20.03 -1.70 -11.39
C ASP A 468 -20.62 -1.45 -10.00
N THR A 469 -20.25 -0.32 -9.39
CA THR A 469 -20.75 0.10 -8.08
C THR A 469 -22.28 0.15 -8.01
N LEU A 470 -22.95 0.59 -9.08
CA LEU A 470 -24.41 0.74 -9.10
C LEU A 470 -25.11 -0.61 -8.98
N ARG A 471 -24.62 -1.63 -9.70
CA ARG A 471 -25.15 -3.00 -9.59
C ARG A 471 -24.92 -3.59 -8.21
N VAL A 472 -23.73 -3.37 -7.64
CA VAL A 472 -23.40 -3.85 -6.29
C VAL A 472 -24.38 -3.30 -5.26
N VAL A 473 -24.64 -1.98 -5.30
CA VAL A 473 -25.62 -1.35 -4.41
C VAL A 473 -27.03 -1.87 -4.68
N HIS A 474 -27.43 -2.02 -5.94
CA HIS A 474 -28.74 -2.56 -6.30
C HIS A 474 -28.96 -3.99 -5.77
N TYR A 475 -27.95 -4.85 -5.85
CA TYR A 475 -28.04 -6.23 -5.34
C TYR A 475 -28.01 -6.28 -3.82
N LEU A 476 -27.26 -5.39 -3.16
CA LEU A 476 -27.32 -5.23 -1.71
C LEU A 476 -28.73 -4.84 -1.27
N ASP A 477 -29.31 -3.82 -1.89
CA ASP A 477 -30.67 -3.37 -1.57
C ASP A 477 -31.72 -4.44 -1.86
N THR A 478 -31.56 -5.20 -2.94
CA THR A 478 -32.42 -6.34 -3.27
C THR A 478 -32.35 -7.43 -2.21
N LEU A 479 -31.14 -7.80 -1.77
CA LEU A 479 -30.92 -8.77 -0.69
C LEU A 479 -31.62 -8.30 0.59
N ILE A 480 -31.39 -7.05 0.99
CA ILE A 480 -31.94 -6.54 2.24
C ILE A 480 -33.46 -6.44 2.16
N ALA A 481 -34.01 -5.80 1.12
CA ALA A 481 -35.45 -5.61 0.97
C ALA A 481 -36.23 -6.94 0.93
N LYS A 482 -35.70 -7.94 0.22
CA LYS A 482 -36.41 -9.22 0.01
C LYS A 482 -36.28 -10.19 1.18
N TYR A 483 -35.13 -10.20 1.86
CA TYR A 483 -34.80 -11.27 2.82
C TYR A 483 -34.46 -10.80 4.23
N LYS A 484 -33.91 -9.58 4.40
CA LYS A 484 -33.34 -9.17 5.70
C LYS A 484 -34.13 -8.08 6.41
N LEU A 485 -34.77 -7.15 5.70
CA LEU A 485 -35.38 -5.94 6.25
C LEU A 485 -36.40 -6.21 7.38
N ASN A 486 -37.15 -7.31 7.26
CA ASN A 486 -38.17 -7.73 8.23
C ASN A 486 -37.80 -8.99 9.01
N SER A 487 -36.59 -9.50 8.83
CA SER A 487 -36.07 -10.64 9.57
C SER A 487 -35.45 -10.17 10.90
N PRO A 488 -35.25 -11.07 11.88
CA PRO A 488 -34.51 -10.75 13.09
C PRO A 488 -33.11 -10.21 12.76
N PRO A 489 -32.56 -9.29 13.58
CA PRO A 489 -31.25 -8.73 13.32
C PRO A 489 -30.15 -9.78 13.41
N ASP A 490 -29.22 -9.67 12.46
CA ASP A 490 -28.11 -10.58 12.26
C ASP A 490 -26.82 -9.78 11.99
N THR A 491 -25.75 -10.12 12.71
CA THR A 491 -24.45 -9.48 12.61
C THR A 491 -23.73 -9.82 11.30
N ALA A 492 -23.99 -10.98 10.71
CA ALA A 492 -23.41 -11.34 9.41
C ALA A 492 -23.96 -10.43 8.29
N THR A 493 -25.24 -10.05 8.38
CA THR A 493 -25.86 -9.09 7.48
C THR A 493 -25.23 -7.70 7.60
N VAL A 494 -24.97 -7.22 8.82
CA VAL A 494 -24.29 -5.93 9.02
C VAL A 494 -22.84 -5.96 8.55
N ASN A 495 -22.10 -7.05 8.81
CA ASN A 495 -20.74 -7.23 8.29
C ASN A 495 -20.72 -7.15 6.77
N LEU A 496 -21.66 -7.81 6.09
CA LEU A 496 -21.76 -7.73 4.63
C LEU A 496 -22.09 -6.31 4.15
N ILE A 497 -23.00 -5.61 4.83
CA ILE A 497 -23.31 -4.21 4.53
C ILE A 497 -22.04 -3.35 4.67
N ALA A 498 -21.34 -3.44 5.81
CA ALA A 498 -20.11 -2.69 6.08
C ALA A 498 -19.02 -2.97 5.04
N GLU A 499 -18.78 -4.25 4.75
CA GLU A 499 -17.78 -4.74 3.78
C GLU A 499 -18.03 -4.17 2.39
N VAL A 500 -19.27 -4.26 1.89
CA VAL A 500 -19.64 -3.70 0.59
C VAL A 500 -19.49 -2.18 0.60
N MET A 501 -19.93 -1.52 1.67
CA MET A 501 -19.90 -0.06 1.75
C MET A 501 -18.50 0.53 1.75
N ILE A 502 -17.56 -0.05 2.49
CA ILE A 502 -16.21 0.49 2.59
C ILE A 502 -15.47 0.36 1.26
N ASN A 503 -15.69 -0.75 0.54
CA ASN A 503 -15.03 -1.00 -0.73
C ASN A 503 -15.64 -0.24 -1.92
N THR A 504 -16.90 0.19 -1.83
CA THR A 504 -17.62 0.88 -2.92
C THR A 504 -17.59 2.42 -2.85
N ASP A 505 -16.87 3.00 -1.89
CA ASP A 505 -16.95 4.41 -1.45
C ASP A 505 -16.21 5.44 -2.36
N GLU A 506 -15.97 5.14 -3.64
CA GLU A 506 -15.13 5.99 -4.53
C GLU A 506 -15.87 7.18 -5.16
N THR A 507 -17.20 7.14 -5.29
CA THR A 507 -17.94 8.19 -6.04
C THR A 507 -19.42 8.30 -5.69
N TYR A 508 -19.99 7.33 -4.96
CA TYR A 508 -21.39 7.26 -4.61
C TYR A 508 -21.48 6.81 -3.15
N CYS A 509 -22.16 7.56 -2.27
CA CYS A 509 -22.45 7.06 -0.92
C CYS A 509 -23.50 5.94 -1.05
N PRO A 510 -23.13 4.65 -0.97
CA PRO A 510 -23.97 3.54 -1.43
C PRO A 510 -25.23 3.38 -0.58
N LEU A 511 -25.16 3.73 0.71
CA LEU A 511 -26.30 3.72 1.60
C LEU A 511 -27.27 4.91 1.39
N MET A 512 -26.79 5.97 0.75
CA MET A 512 -27.44 7.28 0.69
C MET A 512 -27.51 7.81 -0.75
N THR A 513 -27.65 6.91 -1.74
CA THR A 513 -27.37 7.18 -3.17
C THR A 513 -27.87 8.54 -3.70
N SER A 514 -27.10 9.19 -4.57
CA SER A 514 -27.45 10.51 -5.12
C SER A 514 -28.71 10.53 -5.98
N GLN A 515 -29.12 9.39 -6.57
CA GLN A 515 -30.41 9.24 -7.24
C GLN A 515 -31.61 9.38 -6.27
N TYR A 516 -31.42 9.03 -4.99
CA TYR A 516 -32.41 9.24 -3.92
C TYR A 516 -32.34 10.63 -3.30
N ILE A 517 -31.16 11.25 -3.22
CA ILE A 517 -30.98 12.64 -2.75
C ILE A 517 -31.70 13.63 -3.68
N ALA A 518 -31.71 13.33 -4.99
CA ALA A 518 -32.33 14.14 -6.03
C ALA A 518 -33.85 13.93 -6.21
N SER A 519 -34.53 13.11 -5.39
CA SER A 519 -35.97 12.89 -5.58
C SER A 519 -36.77 14.18 -5.36
N VAL A 520 -37.56 14.51 -6.39
CA VAL A 520 -38.37 15.72 -6.57
C VAL A 520 -39.65 15.70 -5.70
N ASP A 521 -39.89 14.60 -4.98
CA ASP A 521 -41.07 14.41 -4.11
C ASP A 521 -40.86 14.91 -2.67
N GLY A 522 -39.70 15.49 -2.36
CA GLY A 522 -39.42 16.14 -1.07
C GLY A 522 -39.23 15.18 0.11
N GLN A 523 -39.33 13.86 -0.10
CA GLN A 523 -39.07 12.86 0.95
C GLN A 523 -37.72 12.18 0.71
N MET A 524 -36.82 12.29 1.68
CA MET A 524 -35.55 11.60 1.64
C MET A 524 -35.77 10.09 1.77
N LYS A 525 -35.51 9.34 0.69
CA LYS A 525 -35.59 7.87 0.68
C LYS A 525 -34.20 7.31 0.95
N VAL A 526 -34.09 6.51 2.01
CA VAL A 526 -32.85 5.78 2.32
C VAL A 526 -32.89 4.36 1.77
N SER A 527 -31.71 3.83 1.44
CA SER A 527 -31.54 2.44 0.98
C SER A 527 -32.15 1.43 1.97
N PRO A 528 -32.70 0.30 1.50
CA PRO A 528 -33.05 -0.83 2.36
C PRO A 528 -31.94 -1.22 3.35
N ALA A 529 -30.67 -1.18 2.93
CA ALA A 529 -29.54 -1.43 3.81
C ALA A 529 -29.49 -0.43 4.98
N MET A 530 -29.56 0.88 4.72
CA MET A 530 -29.59 1.89 5.78
C MET A 530 -30.82 1.74 6.69
N GLN A 531 -32.00 1.45 6.12
CA GLN A 531 -33.21 1.19 6.91
C GLN A 531 -33.02 0.00 7.86
N TYR A 532 -32.39 -1.07 7.39
CA TYR A 532 -32.08 -2.24 8.22
C TYR A 532 -31.12 -1.88 9.36
N LEU A 533 -30.07 -1.09 9.10
CA LEU A 533 -29.13 -0.65 10.14
C LEU A 533 -29.83 0.20 11.21
N LEU A 534 -30.63 1.19 10.80
CA LEU A 534 -31.36 2.09 11.71
C LEU A 534 -32.38 1.34 12.56
N LYS A 535 -33.23 0.53 11.92
CA LYS A 535 -34.30 -0.24 12.57
C LYS A 535 -33.77 -1.16 13.68
N ASN A 536 -32.59 -1.73 13.45
CA ASN A 536 -32.01 -2.74 14.33
C ASN A 536 -30.87 -2.21 15.20
N TYR A 537 -30.66 -0.89 15.23
CA TYR A 537 -29.51 -0.27 15.90
C TYR A 537 -29.39 -0.68 17.37
N ALA A 538 -30.49 -0.65 18.13
CA ALA A 538 -30.50 -0.95 19.55
C ALA A 538 -29.98 -2.36 19.89
N GLU A 539 -30.26 -3.34 19.03
CA GLU A 539 -29.82 -4.73 19.20
C GLU A 539 -28.38 -4.94 18.70
N LEU A 540 -27.98 -4.21 17.66
CA LEU A 540 -26.73 -4.42 16.93
C LEU A 540 -25.57 -3.50 17.37
N LYS A 541 -25.85 -2.42 18.09
CA LYS A 541 -24.84 -1.44 18.54
C LYS A 541 -23.70 -2.01 19.38
N ASN A 542 -23.89 -3.19 19.98
CA ASN A 542 -22.91 -3.83 20.89
C ASN A 542 -21.87 -4.72 20.18
N TYR A 543 -21.95 -4.84 18.85
CA TYR A 543 -21.04 -5.68 18.07
C TYR A 543 -20.00 -4.86 17.33
N GLN A 544 -18.90 -5.52 16.98
CA GLN A 544 -17.86 -5.01 16.09
C GLN A 544 -18.02 -5.62 14.72
N TYR A 545 -17.78 -4.80 13.71
CA TYR A 545 -17.89 -5.17 12.31
C TYR A 545 -16.55 -4.97 11.63
N LYS A 546 -15.98 -6.07 11.17
CA LYS A 546 -14.68 -6.07 10.50
C LYS A 546 -14.89 -6.11 9.01
N THR A 547 -14.05 -5.38 8.29
CA THR A 547 -14.03 -5.38 6.84
C THR A 547 -12.64 -5.74 6.31
N SER A 548 -12.56 -6.19 5.06
CA SER A 548 -11.27 -6.52 4.43
C SER A 548 -10.35 -5.30 4.23
N ALA A 549 -10.88 -4.09 4.37
CA ALA A 549 -10.13 -2.83 4.28
C ALA A 549 -9.59 -2.34 5.63
N ASP A 550 -10.01 -2.92 6.76
CA ASP A 550 -9.42 -2.60 8.06
C ASP A 550 -8.01 -3.19 8.09
N SER A 551 -7.00 -2.31 7.96
CA SER A 551 -5.59 -2.66 7.73
C SER A 551 -4.99 -3.54 8.84
N TYR A 552 -3.78 -4.06 8.59
CA TYR A 552 -2.95 -4.79 9.56
C TYR A 552 -2.70 -4.06 10.90
N TYR A 553 -3.07 -2.78 11.02
CA TYR A 553 -2.87 -1.92 12.19
C TYR A 553 -4.14 -1.65 13.01
N ASP A 554 -5.34 -2.05 12.55
CA ASP A 554 -6.60 -1.83 13.27
C ASP A 554 -7.40 -3.14 13.45
N ASP A 555 -6.91 -3.97 14.37
CA ASP A 555 -7.39 -5.33 14.62
C ASP A 555 -8.80 -5.41 15.26
N GLU A 556 -9.43 -4.28 15.58
CA GLU A 556 -10.62 -4.24 16.43
C GLU A 556 -11.95 -4.04 15.70
N GLY A 557 -11.95 -3.60 14.44
CA GLY A 557 -13.17 -3.39 13.65
C GLY A 557 -14.03 -2.21 14.10
N ARG A 558 -15.03 -1.85 13.30
CA ARG A 558 -15.85 -0.63 13.46
C ARG A 558 -17.13 -0.88 14.23
N SER A 559 -17.59 0.14 14.96
CA SER A 559 -18.91 0.17 15.57
C SER A 559 -20.02 0.46 14.56
N LEU A 560 -21.26 0.08 14.89
CA LEU A 560 -22.41 0.42 14.06
C LEU A 560 -22.63 1.94 13.95
N TYR A 561 -22.29 2.70 15.00
CA TYR A 561 -22.36 4.16 14.98
C TYR A 561 -21.43 4.73 13.90
N GLU A 562 -20.17 4.30 13.87
CA GLU A 562 -19.18 4.77 12.89
C GLU A 562 -19.63 4.46 11.46
N ILE A 563 -20.11 3.24 11.22
CA ILE A 563 -20.62 2.81 9.90
C ILE A 563 -21.73 3.73 9.39
N ILE A 564 -22.64 4.16 10.26
CA ILE A 564 -23.77 5.02 9.87
C ILE A 564 -23.34 6.49 9.77
N SER A 565 -22.67 7.01 10.81
CA SER A 565 -22.29 8.42 10.94
C SER A 565 -21.34 8.86 9.83
N GLU A 566 -20.33 8.04 9.49
CA GLU A 566 -19.42 8.32 8.37
C GLU A 566 -20.16 8.50 7.04
N ARG A 567 -21.22 7.70 6.82
CA ARG A 567 -21.98 7.75 5.57
C ARG A 567 -22.87 8.97 5.49
N ILE A 568 -23.48 9.36 6.60
CA ILE A 568 -24.23 10.64 6.69
C ILE A 568 -23.30 11.80 6.34
N LYS A 569 -22.12 11.84 6.95
CA LYS A 569 -21.10 12.87 6.69
C LYS A 569 -20.66 12.90 5.23
N ARG A 570 -20.27 11.76 4.66
CA ARG A 570 -19.82 11.67 3.25
C ARG A 570 -20.93 12.10 2.29
N ALA A 571 -22.18 11.70 2.54
CA ALA A 571 -23.31 12.11 1.73
C ALA A 571 -23.61 13.62 1.85
N LEU A 572 -23.48 14.21 3.04
CA LEU A 572 -23.60 15.67 3.22
C LEU A 572 -22.51 16.43 2.44
N TYR A 573 -21.27 15.92 2.43
CA TYR A 573 -20.17 16.50 1.67
C TYR A 573 -20.38 16.37 0.15
N ALA A 574 -20.81 15.21 -0.31
CA ALA A 574 -21.08 14.94 -1.72
C ALA A 574 -22.34 15.64 -2.26
N ALA A 575 -23.17 16.25 -1.40
CA ALA A 575 -24.37 16.95 -1.83
C ALA A 575 -24.01 18.25 -2.57
N GLU A 576 -24.19 18.23 -3.89
CA GLU A 576 -23.89 19.35 -4.79
C GLU A 576 -24.89 20.51 -4.70
N THR A 577 -26.09 20.26 -4.16
CA THR A 577 -27.17 21.27 -4.09
C THR A 577 -27.49 21.64 -2.64
N GLU A 578 -27.93 22.88 -2.43
CA GLU A 578 -28.40 23.34 -1.11
C GLU A 578 -29.57 22.52 -0.58
N GLU A 579 -30.48 22.07 -1.46
CA GLU A 579 -31.60 21.21 -1.08
C GLU A 579 -31.10 19.83 -0.62
N GLY A 580 -30.14 19.24 -1.34
CA GLY A 580 -29.48 18.00 -0.92
C GLY A 580 -28.82 18.14 0.45
N GLN A 581 -28.11 19.25 0.68
CA GLN A 581 -27.49 19.55 1.98
C GLN A 581 -28.54 19.66 3.10
N ARG A 582 -29.66 20.38 2.87
CA ARG A 582 -30.77 20.47 3.82
C ARG A 582 -31.40 19.11 4.14
N LYS A 583 -31.63 18.27 3.13
CA LYS A 583 -32.17 16.91 3.30
C LYS A 583 -31.23 16.04 4.14
N MET A 584 -29.92 16.11 3.88
CA MET A 584 -28.92 15.34 4.65
C MET A 584 -28.87 15.75 6.12
N LEU A 585 -28.96 17.05 6.42
CA LEU A 585 -29.03 17.55 7.80
C LEU A 585 -30.33 17.12 8.51
N ALA A 586 -31.45 17.17 7.80
CA ALA A 586 -32.73 16.67 8.33
C ALA A 586 -32.69 15.15 8.59
N PHE A 587 -32.00 14.39 7.75
CA PHE A 587 -31.79 12.96 7.98
C PHE A 587 -30.86 12.68 9.16
N GLN A 588 -29.81 13.47 9.35
CA GLN A 588 -28.94 13.37 10.52
C GLN A 588 -29.74 13.57 11.82
N GLN A 589 -30.67 14.54 11.84
CA GLN A 589 -31.63 14.72 12.94
C GLN A 589 -32.54 13.50 13.13
N GLU A 590 -33.05 12.96 12.03
CA GLU A 590 -33.92 11.79 12.07
C GLU A 590 -33.19 10.53 12.57
N PHE A 591 -31.91 10.37 12.22
CA PHE A 591 -31.04 9.33 12.77
C PHE A 591 -30.98 9.46 14.29
N ILE A 592 -30.59 10.62 14.82
CA ILE A 592 -30.56 10.88 16.27
C ILE A 592 -31.91 10.57 16.93
N ARG A 593 -33.01 10.98 16.30
CA ARG A 593 -34.37 10.78 16.81
C ARG A 593 -34.76 9.30 16.86
N GLN A 594 -34.38 8.51 15.85
CA GLN A 594 -34.67 7.08 15.78
C GLN A 594 -33.73 6.23 16.64
N THR A 595 -32.54 6.72 16.94
CA THR A 595 -31.52 6.03 17.74
C THR A 595 -31.05 6.91 18.92
N PRO A 596 -31.89 7.15 19.95
CA PRO A 596 -31.53 8.05 21.06
C PRO A 596 -30.20 7.71 21.75
N GLU A 597 -29.72 6.48 21.63
CA GLU A 597 -28.42 6.07 22.16
C GLU A 597 -27.23 6.72 21.45
N VAL A 598 -27.41 7.29 20.26
CA VAL A 598 -26.38 8.04 19.54
C VAL A 598 -26.40 9.54 19.85
N GLU A 599 -27.38 10.02 20.62
CA GLU A 599 -27.60 11.46 20.86
C GLU A 599 -26.32 12.18 21.31
N HIS A 600 -25.58 11.58 22.26
CA HIS A 600 -24.34 12.18 22.78
C HIS A 600 -23.13 12.05 21.85
N PHE A 601 -23.26 11.30 20.75
CA PHE A 601 -22.21 11.13 19.74
C PHE A 601 -22.48 12.01 18.51
N GLU A 602 -23.70 11.93 17.99
CA GLU A 602 -24.07 12.54 16.71
C GLU A 602 -24.60 13.97 16.85
N THR A 603 -25.24 14.32 17.97
CA THR A 603 -25.75 15.71 18.16
C THR A 603 -24.62 16.75 18.17
N PRO A 604 -23.46 16.50 18.80
CA PRO A 604 -22.25 17.32 18.60
C PRO A 604 -21.90 17.57 17.13
N VAL A 605 -21.91 16.51 16.31
CA VAL A 605 -21.61 16.57 14.88
C VAL A 605 -22.68 17.38 14.15
N LEU A 606 -23.96 17.13 14.44
CA LEU A 606 -25.09 17.86 13.88
C LEU A 606 -25.03 19.36 14.20
N ILE A 607 -24.77 19.76 15.45
CA ILE A 607 -24.67 21.17 15.86
C ILE A 607 -23.60 21.88 15.04
N ASN A 608 -22.43 21.26 14.87
CA ASN A 608 -21.35 21.82 14.07
C ASN A 608 -21.72 21.94 12.59
N ASN A 609 -22.31 20.89 12.01
CA ASN A 609 -22.78 20.92 10.62
C ASN A 609 -23.83 22.01 10.42
N LEU A 610 -24.81 22.12 11.32
CA LEU A 610 -25.84 23.16 11.29
C LEU A 610 -25.23 24.55 11.38
N ASN A 611 -24.26 24.77 12.28
CA ASN A 611 -23.58 26.04 12.42
C ASN A 611 -22.81 26.41 11.15
N PHE A 612 -22.05 25.46 10.59
CA PHE A 612 -21.27 25.65 9.36
C PHE A 612 -22.17 26.06 8.17
N TYR A 613 -23.34 25.43 8.04
CA TYR A 613 -24.28 25.72 6.96
C TYR A 613 -25.33 26.78 7.30
N ALA A 614 -25.38 27.31 8.53
CA ALA A 614 -26.47 28.14 9.04
C ALA A 614 -26.75 29.34 8.14
N GLY A 615 -25.72 30.13 7.84
CA GLY A 615 -25.83 31.32 6.99
C GLY A 615 -26.17 31.00 5.54
N LYS A 616 -25.51 29.98 4.97
CA LYS A 616 -25.71 29.58 3.56
C LYS A 616 -27.12 29.05 3.32
N LEU A 617 -27.62 28.20 4.22
CA LEU A 617 -28.85 27.43 4.01
C LEU A 617 -30.06 28.00 4.75
N SER A 618 -29.93 29.14 5.44
CA SER A 618 -30.96 29.75 6.30
C SER A 618 -31.45 28.82 7.41
N LEU A 619 -30.52 28.06 8.03
CA LEU A 619 -30.83 27.04 9.03
C LEU A 619 -30.72 27.55 10.47
N GLN A 620 -30.64 28.87 10.67
CA GLN A 620 -30.49 29.49 11.98
C GLN A 620 -31.53 29.01 13.02
N PRO A 621 -32.85 28.95 12.72
CA PRO A 621 -33.84 28.49 13.70
C PRO A 621 -33.62 27.02 14.10
N MET A 622 -33.24 26.18 13.14
CA MET A 622 -33.00 24.76 13.35
C MET A 622 -31.74 24.52 14.17
N PHE A 623 -30.68 25.29 13.90
CA PHE A 623 -29.48 25.32 14.73
C PHE A 623 -29.82 25.73 16.17
N GLU A 624 -30.55 26.83 16.35
CA GLU A 624 -30.91 27.35 17.68
C GLU A 624 -31.73 26.32 18.49
N GLU A 625 -32.72 25.69 17.87
CA GLU A 625 -33.54 24.66 18.51
C GLU A 625 -32.69 23.47 18.99
N VAL A 626 -31.88 22.89 18.10
CA VAL A 626 -31.03 21.74 18.42
C VAL A 626 -30.00 22.09 19.50
N ALA A 627 -29.34 23.25 19.36
CA ALA A 627 -28.35 23.71 20.32
C ALA A 627 -28.97 23.97 21.70
N ILE A 628 -30.13 24.64 21.79
CA ILE A 628 -30.81 24.89 23.07
C ILE A 628 -31.18 23.57 23.73
N ASN A 629 -31.83 22.66 23.01
CA ASN A 629 -32.32 21.40 23.57
C ASN A 629 -31.15 20.56 24.12
N TYR A 630 -30.08 20.41 23.34
CA TYR A 630 -28.94 19.60 23.73
C TYR A 630 -28.10 20.27 24.82
N CYS A 631 -27.69 21.53 24.63
CA CYS A 631 -26.81 22.22 25.56
C CYS A 631 -27.48 22.49 26.91
N GLU A 632 -28.78 22.79 26.97
CA GLU A 632 -29.48 22.93 28.27
C GLU A 632 -29.60 21.59 29.01
N ALA A 633 -29.74 20.47 28.31
CA ALA A 633 -29.80 19.16 28.95
C ALA A 633 -28.51 18.81 29.72
N ILE A 634 -27.36 19.26 29.21
CA ILE A 634 -26.04 18.93 29.77
C ILE A 634 -25.40 20.06 30.60
N ALA A 635 -25.64 21.32 30.22
CA ALA A 635 -24.86 22.48 30.67
C ALA A 635 -25.71 23.61 31.27
N LYS A 636 -26.99 23.34 31.59
CA LYS A 636 -27.84 24.29 32.33
C LYS A 636 -27.22 24.70 33.67
N ASN A 637 -26.56 23.76 34.36
CA ASN A 637 -25.78 24.04 35.56
C ASN A 637 -24.29 23.72 35.32
N PRO A 638 -23.43 24.74 35.16
CA PRO A 638 -22.00 24.54 34.91
C PRO A 638 -21.27 23.75 36.00
N GLU A 639 -21.76 23.75 37.24
CA GLU A 639 -21.12 22.98 38.33
C GLU A 639 -21.39 21.48 38.22
N ALA A 640 -22.48 21.09 37.55
CA ALA A 640 -22.88 19.69 37.38
C ALA A 640 -22.37 19.07 36.07
N VAL A 641 -21.96 19.88 35.08
CA VAL A 641 -21.65 19.40 33.71
C VAL A 641 -20.63 18.27 33.71
N ARG A 642 -19.59 18.34 34.54
CA ARG A 642 -18.55 17.29 34.63
C ARG A 642 -19.17 15.94 35.00
N GLY A 643 -20.00 15.90 36.05
CA GLY A 643 -20.66 14.68 36.49
C GLY A 643 -21.64 14.13 35.46
N ILE A 644 -22.32 15.00 34.73
CA ILE A 644 -23.22 14.59 33.63
C ILE A 644 -22.42 13.94 32.50
N VAL A 645 -21.37 14.61 32.01
CA VAL A 645 -20.51 14.12 30.91
C VAL A 645 -19.80 12.82 31.30
N ASP A 646 -19.26 12.73 32.51
CA ASP A 646 -18.65 11.49 33.03
C ASP A 646 -19.67 10.35 33.13
N GLY A 647 -20.91 10.68 33.54
CA GLY A 647 -22.02 9.73 33.59
C GLY A 647 -22.43 9.21 32.22
N VAL A 648 -22.40 10.05 31.18
CA VAL A 648 -22.61 9.65 29.78
C VAL A 648 -21.47 8.73 29.34
N TYR A 649 -20.22 9.15 29.50
CA TYR A 649 -19.05 8.38 29.07
C TYR A 649 -18.96 7.00 29.71
N THR A 650 -19.32 6.88 30.99
CA THR A 650 -19.27 5.62 31.74
C THR A 650 -20.25 4.58 31.18
N LYS A 651 -21.38 5.02 30.60
CA LYS A 651 -22.37 4.13 29.99
C LYS A 651 -21.95 3.62 28.61
N LEU A 652 -20.90 4.18 28.01
CA LEU A 652 -20.43 3.78 26.70
C LEU A 652 -19.68 2.44 26.76
N ALA A 653 -19.94 1.59 25.78
CA ALA A 653 -19.14 0.39 25.55
C ALA A 653 -17.72 0.78 25.08
N SER A 654 -16.75 -0.12 25.25
CA SER A 654 -15.33 0.18 24.98
C SER A 654 -15.09 0.67 23.55
N PHE A 655 -15.70 0.03 22.56
CA PHE A 655 -15.54 0.41 21.14
C PHE A 655 -16.26 1.73 20.80
N GLN A 656 -17.34 2.07 21.50
CA GLN A 656 -18.01 3.37 21.33
C GLN A 656 -17.14 4.52 21.84
N LYS A 657 -16.27 4.25 22.81
CA LYS A 657 -15.29 5.23 23.31
C LYS A 657 -14.21 5.48 22.24
N LYS A 658 -13.74 4.44 21.56
CA LYS A 658 -12.79 4.53 20.45
C LYS A 658 -13.31 5.27 19.22
N ALA A 659 -14.62 5.24 18.97
CA ALA A 659 -15.22 6.01 17.88
C ALA A 659 -14.89 7.51 17.97
N PHE A 660 -14.59 8.04 19.16
CA PHE A 660 -14.13 9.43 19.31
C PHE A 660 -12.69 9.65 18.82
N ASP A 661 -11.84 8.63 18.82
CA ASP A 661 -10.49 8.73 18.26
C ASP A 661 -10.54 8.68 16.71
N VAL A 662 -11.34 7.77 16.15
CA VAL A 662 -11.41 7.50 14.69
C VAL A 662 -12.28 8.52 13.94
N SER A 663 -13.46 8.86 14.46
CA SER A 663 -14.39 9.78 13.77
C SER A 663 -13.83 11.21 13.64
N LEU A 664 -12.87 11.58 14.49
CA LEU A 664 -12.26 12.91 14.54
C LEU A 664 -10.99 13.04 13.68
N SER A 665 -10.18 11.98 13.52
CA SER A 665 -8.97 12.00 12.69
C SER A 665 -9.29 12.12 11.19
N ASP A 666 -10.36 11.45 10.74
CA ASP A 666 -10.85 11.51 9.35
C ASP A 666 -11.82 12.68 9.10
N ASN A 667 -12.03 13.56 10.09
CA ASN A 667 -12.82 14.78 9.99
C ASN A 667 -11.97 15.93 9.44
N HIS A 668 -11.58 15.82 8.16
CA HIS A 668 -10.70 16.79 7.49
C HIS A 668 -11.26 18.23 7.49
N TYR A 669 -12.53 18.45 7.83
CA TYR A 669 -13.10 19.78 8.02
C TYR A 669 -14.03 19.86 9.24
N ALA A 670 -13.59 20.65 10.22
CA ALA A 670 -14.44 21.58 10.98
C ALA A 670 -15.17 21.15 12.28
N ILE A 671 -14.75 20.12 13.00
CA ILE A 671 -15.12 20.03 14.44
C ILE A 671 -13.98 20.49 15.34
N LEU A 672 -12.74 20.16 15.00
CA LEU A 672 -11.58 20.40 15.84
C LEU A 672 -10.33 20.43 14.96
N GLY A 673 -9.64 21.56 14.75
CA GLY A 673 -8.31 21.50 14.14
C GLY A 673 -7.38 20.65 14.99
N GLU A 674 -6.93 19.47 14.54
CA GLU A 674 -5.98 18.57 15.25
C GLU A 674 -6.14 18.44 16.80
N TYR A 675 -7.35 18.59 17.39
CA TYR A 675 -7.45 18.72 18.86
C TYR A 675 -7.59 17.40 19.63
N CYS A 676 -8.03 16.30 18.99
CA CYS A 676 -7.97 14.96 19.57
C CYS A 676 -6.69 14.27 19.09
N ASN A 677 -5.69 14.22 19.96
CA ASN A 677 -4.50 13.38 19.78
C ASN A 677 -4.77 12.06 20.51
N SER A 678 -4.72 10.93 19.80
CA SER A 678 -4.93 9.58 20.33
C SER A 678 -4.01 9.23 21.50
N GLU A 679 -2.87 9.92 21.66
CA GLU A 679 -1.99 9.79 22.83
C GLU A 679 -2.66 10.18 24.16
N LYS A 680 -3.73 11.00 24.13
CA LYS A 680 -4.47 11.43 25.34
C LYS A 680 -5.60 10.47 25.74
N GLY A 681 -5.95 9.52 24.86
CA GLY A 681 -6.97 8.49 25.05
C GLY A 681 -8.43 8.96 24.92
N ASP A 682 -9.32 7.99 24.65
CA ASP A 682 -10.74 8.17 24.30
C ASP A 682 -11.52 9.16 25.18
N LYS A 683 -11.27 9.16 26.49
CA LYS A 683 -11.98 10.04 27.45
C LYS A 683 -11.62 11.51 27.23
N ALA A 684 -10.35 11.80 26.99
CA ALA A 684 -9.91 13.16 26.76
C ALA A 684 -10.54 13.71 25.48
N CYS A 685 -10.57 12.89 24.43
CA CYS A 685 -11.21 13.24 23.17
C CYS A 685 -12.73 13.46 23.33
N PHE A 686 -13.41 12.60 24.09
CA PHE A 686 -14.82 12.80 24.42
C PHE A 686 -15.06 14.14 25.14
N ASP A 687 -14.27 14.45 26.17
CA ASP A 687 -14.39 15.72 26.89
C ASP A 687 -14.17 16.93 26.00
N GLN A 688 -13.20 16.86 25.08
CA GLN A 688 -12.91 17.92 24.13
C GLN A 688 -14.06 18.14 23.14
N VAL A 689 -14.64 17.07 22.59
CA VAL A 689 -15.81 17.15 21.69
C VAL A 689 -16.98 17.84 22.40
N MET A 690 -17.25 17.42 23.64
CA MET A 690 -18.33 18.00 24.45
C MET A 690 -18.05 19.48 24.77
N ALA A 691 -16.81 19.83 25.12
CA ALA A 691 -16.42 21.21 25.41
C ALA A 691 -16.51 22.10 24.16
N ALA A 692 -16.02 21.63 23.02
CA ALA A 692 -16.06 22.33 21.75
C ALA A 692 -17.49 22.55 21.25
N THR A 693 -18.37 21.56 21.42
CA THR A 693 -19.79 21.67 21.06
C THR A 693 -20.47 22.78 21.87
N LEU A 694 -20.27 22.79 23.19
CA LEU A 694 -20.80 23.82 24.08
C LEU A 694 -20.28 25.21 23.72
N ASN A 695 -18.99 25.32 23.39
CA ASN A 695 -18.40 26.59 23.02
C ASN A 695 -18.89 27.09 21.65
N THR A 696 -18.99 26.20 20.66
CA THR A 696 -19.48 26.53 19.32
C THR A 696 -20.91 27.04 19.37
N ALA A 697 -21.78 26.38 20.13
CA ALA A 697 -23.14 26.84 20.37
C ALA A 697 -23.15 28.24 21.02
N ALA A 698 -22.34 28.45 22.06
CA ALA A 698 -22.29 29.71 22.78
C ALA A 698 -21.77 30.88 21.91
N TRP A 699 -20.71 30.65 21.13
CA TRP A 699 -20.14 31.63 20.20
C TRP A 699 -21.14 32.00 19.11
N SER A 700 -21.79 31.01 18.48
CA SER A 700 -22.78 31.27 17.44
C SER A 700 -23.96 32.10 17.95
N PHE A 701 -24.43 31.87 19.19
CA PHE A 701 -25.47 32.70 19.80
C PHE A 701 -25.01 34.15 20.04
N PHE A 702 -23.74 34.34 20.39
CA PHE A 702 -23.14 35.67 20.47
C PHE A 702 -23.11 36.36 19.09
N GLU A 703 -22.60 35.69 18.06
CA GLU A 703 -22.48 36.25 16.71
C GLU A 703 -23.84 36.63 16.11
N ASN A 704 -24.84 35.78 16.29
CA ASN A 704 -26.19 35.98 15.76
C ASN A 704 -27.04 37.00 16.53
N LYS A 705 -26.45 37.62 17.55
CA LYS A 705 -27.06 38.70 18.32
C LYS A 705 -28.45 38.40 18.88
N VAL A 706 -28.62 37.20 19.42
CA VAL A 706 -29.85 36.78 20.11
C VAL A 706 -30.17 37.65 21.34
N ASN A 707 -31.37 37.50 21.89
CA ASN A 707 -31.81 38.25 23.07
C ASN A 707 -31.03 37.86 24.36
N ASP A 708 -31.13 38.71 25.38
CA ASP A 708 -30.41 38.53 26.65
C ASP A 708 -30.76 37.24 27.40
N GLU A 709 -31.97 36.69 27.22
CA GLU A 709 -32.35 35.42 27.84
C GLU A 709 -31.55 34.25 27.25
N LEU A 710 -31.45 34.21 25.92
CA LEU A 710 -30.66 33.20 25.21
C LEU A 710 -29.15 33.41 25.43
N LEU A 711 -28.68 34.65 25.52
CA LEU A 711 -27.28 34.93 25.87
C LEU A 711 -26.91 34.45 27.28
N LYS A 712 -27.83 34.48 28.25
CA LYS A 712 -27.59 33.92 29.59
C LYS A 712 -27.45 32.40 29.56
N LYS A 713 -28.18 31.70 28.69
CA LYS A 713 -28.00 30.26 28.48
C LYS A 713 -26.63 29.98 27.84
N ALA A 714 -26.30 30.71 26.76
CA ALA A 714 -24.98 30.63 26.11
C ALA A 714 -23.82 30.90 27.08
N LEU A 715 -23.98 31.85 28.01
CA LEU A 715 -23.00 32.11 29.06
C LEU A 715 -22.75 30.87 29.94
N ASN A 716 -23.80 30.14 30.33
CA ASN A 716 -23.67 28.90 31.08
C ASN A 716 -23.01 27.79 30.25
N TRP A 717 -23.34 27.67 28.97
CA TRP A 717 -22.71 26.68 28.07
C TRP A 717 -21.20 26.97 27.91
N SER A 718 -20.83 28.23 27.67
CA SER A 718 -19.43 28.66 27.58
C SER A 718 -18.68 28.49 28.92
N LYS A 719 -19.33 28.75 30.06
CA LYS A 719 -18.72 28.43 31.36
C LYS A 719 -18.51 26.91 31.52
N SER A 720 -19.44 26.11 31.02
CA SER A 720 -19.39 24.65 31.10
C SER A 720 -18.30 24.05 30.20
N SER A 721 -18.05 24.61 29.01
CA SER A 721 -16.92 24.19 28.17
C SER A 721 -15.59 24.38 28.91
N LEU A 722 -15.44 25.47 29.66
CA LEU A 722 -14.26 25.73 30.51
C LEU A 722 -14.15 24.83 31.75
N VAL A 723 -15.27 24.25 32.21
CA VAL A 723 -15.24 23.21 33.25
C VAL A 723 -14.69 21.91 32.69
N LEU A 724 -15.06 21.56 31.44
CA LEU A 724 -14.61 20.36 30.73
C LEU A 724 -13.15 20.47 30.26
N GLU A 725 -12.80 21.61 29.68
CA GLU A 725 -11.48 21.88 29.09
C GLU A 725 -10.94 23.22 29.61
N LYS A 726 -10.21 23.15 30.73
CA LYS A 726 -9.71 24.34 31.42
C LYS A 726 -8.65 25.05 30.60
N ASN A 727 -8.68 26.38 30.65
CA ASN A 727 -7.68 27.27 30.05
C ASN A 727 -7.56 27.19 28.52
N ASN A 728 -8.53 26.61 27.82
CA ASN A 728 -8.56 26.68 26.36
C ASN A 728 -8.76 28.17 25.94
N PRO A 729 -7.83 28.76 25.16
CA PRO A 729 -7.90 30.18 24.82
C PRO A 729 -9.16 30.59 24.05
N TYR A 730 -9.63 29.75 23.13
CA TYR A 730 -10.84 30.01 22.35
C TYR A 730 -12.08 30.08 23.23
N TYR A 731 -12.15 29.21 24.24
CA TYR A 731 -13.32 29.12 25.13
C TYR A 731 -13.34 30.27 26.14
N LEU A 732 -12.16 30.68 26.61
CA LEU A 732 -12.00 31.86 27.45
C LEU A 732 -12.42 33.14 26.72
N ASP A 733 -12.03 33.26 25.45
CA ASP A 733 -12.40 34.38 24.59
C ASP A 733 -13.92 34.44 24.38
N THR A 734 -14.55 33.31 24.04
CA THR A 734 -16.02 33.22 23.91
C THR A 734 -16.73 33.64 25.20
N TYR A 735 -16.26 33.14 26.35
CA TYR A 735 -16.83 33.46 27.65
C TYR A 735 -16.72 34.95 27.99
N ALA A 736 -15.57 35.57 27.66
CA ALA A 736 -15.35 36.98 27.87
C ALA A 736 -16.28 37.86 27.02
N HIS A 737 -16.50 37.52 25.75
CA HIS A 737 -17.42 38.22 24.86
C HIS A 737 -18.87 38.19 25.39
N LEU A 738 -19.33 37.03 25.85
CA LEU A 738 -20.66 36.86 26.44
C LEU A 738 -20.82 37.67 27.73
N LEU A 739 -19.84 37.61 28.64
CA LEU A 739 -19.83 38.42 29.87
C LEU A 739 -19.88 39.91 29.57
N TYR A 740 -19.09 40.36 28.59
CA TYR A 740 -19.03 41.77 28.21
C TYR A 740 -20.38 42.27 27.72
N ARG A 741 -21.01 41.48 26.85
CA ARG A 741 -22.30 41.79 26.25
C ARG A 741 -23.44 41.82 27.28
N LEU A 742 -23.38 40.94 28.29
CA LEU A 742 -24.32 40.92 29.41
C LEU A 742 -24.02 41.96 30.50
N GLY A 743 -23.03 42.84 30.28
CA GLY A 743 -22.68 43.95 31.18
C GLY A 743 -21.72 43.60 32.32
N ASN A 744 -21.26 42.35 32.43
CA ASN A 744 -20.27 41.94 33.44
C ASN A 744 -18.83 42.26 32.95
N LYS A 745 -18.55 43.54 32.75
CA LYS A 745 -17.32 44.02 32.10
C LYS A 745 -16.04 43.72 32.88
N VAL A 746 -16.10 43.71 34.22
CA VAL A 746 -14.93 43.44 35.07
C VAL A 746 -14.47 42.00 34.91
N GLU A 747 -15.40 41.04 34.98
CA GLU A 747 -15.05 39.63 34.80
C GLU A 747 -14.69 39.34 33.33
N ALA A 748 -15.38 39.97 32.36
CA ALA A 748 -15.03 39.84 30.94
C ALA A 748 -13.57 40.20 30.66
N LEU A 749 -13.10 41.35 31.17
CA LEU A 749 -11.71 41.78 31.01
C LEU A 749 -10.71 40.79 31.61
N LYS A 750 -11.03 40.21 32.77
CA LYS A 750 -10.19 39.20 33.42
C LYS A 750 -10.09 37.93 32.57
N GLN A 751 -11.21 37.47 32.02
CA GLN A 751 -11.25 36.26 31.19
C GLN A 751 -10.53 36.48 29.85
N GLN A 752 -10.72 37.63 29.20
CA GLN A 752 -10.02 37.98 27.96
C GLN A 752 -8.51 38.12 28.15
N GLN A 753 -8.06 38.68 29.28
CA GLN A 753 -6.64 38.73 29.62
C GLN A 753 -6.05 37.33 29.76
N LEU A 754 -6.80 36.42 30.40
CA LEU A 754 -6.40 35.02 30.52
C LEU A 754 -6.37 34.32 29.15
N ALA A 755 -7.35 34.58 28.27
CA ALA A 755 -7.38 34.05 26.90
C ALA A 755 -6.11 34.44 26.13
N VAL A 756 -5.78 35.74 26.10
CA VAL A 756 -4.56 36.25 25.44
C VAL A 756 -3.29 35.65 26.04
N ALA A 757 -3.21 35.55 27.37
CA ALA A 757 -2.05 34.98 28.04
C ALA A 757 -1.85 33.50 27.70
N LYS A 758 -2.94 32.73 27.62
CA LYS A 758 -2.90 31.30 27.24
C LYS A 758 -2.62 31.10 25.76
N ALA A 759 -3.20 31.93 24.90
CA ALA A 759 -2.95 31.89 23.45
C ALA A 759 -1.48 32.25 23.10
N ALA A 760 -0.84 33.13 23.87
CA ALA A 760 0.56 33.49 23.68
C ALA A 760 1.56 32.45 24.23
N ASP A 761 1.10 31.50 25.04
CA ASP A 761 1.95 30.47 25.64
C ASP A 761 2.19 29.32 24.65
N LYS A 762 3.39 29.29 24.07
CA LYS A 762 3.84 28.22 23.14
C LYS A 762 3.89 26.83 23.78
N LYS A 763 3.76 26.72 25.10
CA LYS A 763 3.70 25.44 25.85
C LYS A 763 2.27 25.03 26.20
N SER A 764 1.26 25.79 25.81
CA SER A 764 -0.14 25.55 26.17
C SER A 764 -0.73 24.27 25.56
N GLY A 765 -0.05 23.66 24.58
CA GLY A 765 -0.52 22.46 23.89
C GLY A 765 -1.64 22.71 22.88
N TYR A 766 -1.98 23.99 22.61
CA TYR A 766 -2.94 24.40 21.60
C TYR A 766 -2.23 25.07 20.43
N TYR A 767 -2.57 24.67 19.21
CA TYR A 767 -2.20 25.43 18.03
C TYR A 767 -3.11 26.66 17.91
N ILE A 768 -2.51 27.84 17.99
CA ILE A 768 -3.18 29.13 17.84
C ILE A 768 -2.57 29.82 16.63
N GLN A 769 -3.40 30.10 15.62
CA GLN A 769 -2.97 30.87 14.46
C GLN A 769 -2.65 32.33 14.88
N GLU A 770 -1.67 32.94 14.23
CA GLU A 770 -1.19 34.29 14.61
C GLU A 770 -2.27 35.36 14.50
N ASP A 771 -3.14 35.24 13.49
CA ASP A 771 -4.30 36.10 13.28
C ASP A 771 -5.30 36.01 14.44
N MET A 772 -5.57 34.81 14.95
CA MET A 772 -6.45 34.60 16.10
C MET A 772 -5.88 35.28 17.36
N LEU A 773 -4.59 35.11 17.65
CA LEU A 773 -3.96 35.78 18.78
C LEU A 773 -4.00 37.31 18.62
N SER A 774 -3.85 37.81 17.39
CA SER A 774 -3.99 39.23 17.08
C SER A 774 -5.41 39.73 17.34
N ASN A 775 -6.43 38.97 16.92
CA ASN A 775 -7.84 39.30 17.15
C ASN A 775 -8.16 39.36 18.65
N MET A 776 -7.78 38.33 19.42
CA MET A 776 -7.99 38.31 20.87
C MET A 776 -7.34 39.51 21.59
N LYS A 777 -6.13 39.93 21.15
CA LYS A 777 -5.47 41.14 21.65
C LYS A 777 -6.23 42.40 21.28
N GLY A 778 -6.73 42.48 20.05
CA GLY A 778 -7.56 43.59 19.58
C GLY A 778 -8.84 43.72 20.40
N ASP A 779 -9.55 42.61 20.63
CA ASP A 779 -10.79 42.60 21.40
C ASP A 779 -10.55 42.96 22.87
N LEU A 780 -9.41 42.55 23.46
CA LEU A 780 -9.01 43.01 24.79
C LEU A 780 -8.88 44.55 24.86
N GLN A 781 -8.32 45.19 23.82
CA GLN A 781 -8.21 46.65 23.79
C GLN A 781 -9.59 47.30 23.62
N LYS A 782 -10.45 46.76 22.75
CA LYS A 782 -11.82 47.25 22.58
C LYS A 782 -12.62 47.14 23.87
N MET A 783 -12.50 46.02 24.60
CA MET A 783 -13.15 45.83 25.90
C MET A 783 -12.68 46.88 26.91
N LYS A 784 -11.37 47.15 26.99
CA LYS A 784 -10.79 48.19 27.87
C LYS A 784 -11.30 49.59 27.52
N ALA A 785 -11.43 49.88 26.23
CA ALA A 785 -11.92 51.15 25.72
C ALA A 785 -13.44 51.32 25.83
N GLY A 786 -14.19 50.27 26.16
CA GLY A 786 -15.65 50.35 26.21
C GLY A 786 -16.35 50.22 24.84
N THR A 787 -15.65 49.68 23.84
CA THR A 787 -16.01 49.76 22.40
C THR A 787 -16.20 48.41 21.70
N LEU A 788 -16.14 47.30 22.45
CA LEU A 788 -16.33 45.97 21.88
C LEU A 788 -17.77 45.76 21.39
#